data_AF-A0A4Y2CDX0-F1
#
_entry.id   AF-A0A4Y2CDX0-F1
#
_cell.length_a   1.000
_cell.length_b   1.000
_cell.length_c   1.000
_cell.angle_alpha   90.00
_cell.angle_beta   90.00
_cell.angle_gamma   90.00
#
_symmetry.space_group_name_H-M   'P 1'
#
loop_
_entity.id
_entity.type
_entity.pdbx_description
1 polymer ?
#
loop_
_entity_poly.entity_id
_entity_poly.type
_entity_poly.pdbx_seq_one_letter_code
_entity_poly.pdbx_strand_id
1 'polypeptide(L)'
;MLTSSFFVQNLKVSDLWNLETIGITDDGRSLTKEIEDELAREQFLSYLSRNEEGRYSVGLPWTQKQPPEIPTNRHVAETRLFSVTRKLRNLRKYHAYDQIFRDWLDEGITENDLYKRSHYLPHHPVFKPESLTTQIRPVFDASSKTGRAPSLNDCLFSGPNLIEQIPLVLLRFRENAIGVTSDIKRAFLQIELREPDRDFLRFLWWENEKIQAFRHNRVVFGVTCSPYLLGAVLGYHLSHVPKELKGMANKLQKALYVDNCVTSVSDNYEQNEFIVQSTNVLAEANMNLRMWCWGPFEATNQDVTCNVNIEQDVNPVIPVLGHKWDRTDDTLVITPKLEAKLESPTKRKILSLTQGIFDPLGFLAPALLPAKLLVQQAWATKSDWGTPLTTDIQSKYMQWLDELKELSKIKIPRRLGYGSPDNWTLHVFCDASLDAYAAVIFLRSDNQGEIILRFVGSKSRVSPLKRLTIPRLELLACLLGARFAKYIAEALDILLKALTFWSDSTTAISWIQRNDKWGTFVGNRVKEILCITESSQCSYIPGKLNPADLASRGCTPQQLLRSRWWEGPAFLKAPPESWPNCEFIADEASVNSELKKEKVLDLTVQTEVREWFEKFSNISKIIRVLCWVLRFVDNTRKKLKPSSEVLDNLEKKEAENVLWRMVQRKGFSEKNDSIKLFVIKDDEGIIRVKTQIIEGDDTLDFRFPILLPAKHHLTTCLIRQCHLTNCHAGVQIIAAKLRERYWIIAAKRSIRSVVKNCMVCKRFEAKSLAAPPIHLPLDRISESAVFEITGIDLCGPLFIKPKAKAWIVLFTCAVYRAIHLEVVT
;
A
#
# COMPACT_ATOMS: atom_id res chain seq x y z
N MET A 1 19.42 5.31 -8.88
CA MET A 1 18.14 5.64 -8.23
C MET A 1 17.55 6.94 -8.80
N LEU A 2 17.58 7.13 -10.12
CA LEU A 2 17.25 8.43 -10.75
C LEU A 2 16.15 8.37 -11.80
N THR A 3 15.34 7.32 -11.82
CA THR A 3 14.11 7.27 -12.64
C THR A 3 12.85 7.01 -11.82
N SER A 4 12.96 7.19 -10.50
CA SER A 4 11.85 7.16 -9.54
C SER A 4 11.75 8.44 -8.70
N SER A 5 12.66 9.40 -8.88
CA SER A 5 12.94 10.43 -7.86
C SER A 5 12.02 11.65 -7.85
N PHE A 6 10.73 11.49 -8.17
CA PHE A 6 9.72 12.48 -7.78
C PHE A 6 8.40 11.88 -7.29
N PHE A 7 8.15 10.57 -7.42
CA PHE A 7 6.81 10.01 -7.17
C PHE A 7 6.69 8.89 -6.16
N VAL A 8 7.78 8.23 -5.76
CA VAL A 8 7.68 7.20 -4.71
C VAL A 8 8.98 7.16 -3.93
N GLN A 9 8.97 7.64 -2.69
CA GLN A 9 10.15 7.62 -1.81
C GLN A 9 10.57 6.18 -1.40
N ASN A 10 9.77 5.15 -1.70
CA ASN A 10 9.93 3.80 -1.16
C ASN A 10 9.86 2.65 -2.19
N LEU A 11 10.30 2.82 -3.44
CA LEU A 11 10.46 1.65 -4.32
C LEU A 11 11.78 0.92 -4.02
N LYS A 12 11.66 -0.29 -3.49
CA LYS A 12 12.76 -1.26 -3.38
C LYS A 12 13.03 -1.86 -4.76
N VAL A 13 14.26 -2.32 -4.99
CA VAL A 13 14.63 -3.01 -6.24
C VAL A 13 13.74 -4.24 -6.50
N SER A 14 13.20 -4.85 -5.44
CA SER A 14 12.21 -5.94 -5.54
C SER A 14 10.92 -5.52 -6.25
N ASP A 15 10.55 -4.24 -6.19
CA ASP A 15 9.33 -3.72 -6.81
C ASP A 15 9.43 -3.68 -8.35
N LEU A 16 10.63 -3.85 -8.91
CA LEU A 16 10.82 -4.11 -10.33
C LEU A 16 10.20 -5.44 -10.78
N TRP A 17 10.08 -6.39 -9.85
CA TRP A 17 9.63 -7.77 -10.10
C TRP A 17 8.31 -8.10 -9.39
N ASN A 18 7.78 -7.17 -8.60
CA ASN A 18 6.48 -7.32 -7.99
C ASN A 18 5.39 -7.21 -9.05
N LEU A 19 4.34 -8.02 -8.88
CA LEU A 19 3.21 -8.10 -9.82
C LEU A 19 2.39 -6.81 -9.90
N GLU A 20 2.76 -5.74 -9.19
CA GLU A 20 1.98 -4.52 -8.98
C GLU A 20 2.90 -3.28 -8.89
N THR A 21 3.40 -2.80 -10.03
CA THR A 21 4.15 -1.53 -10.03
C THR A 21 3.92 -0.73 -11.30
N ILE A 22 3.72 0.59 -11.08
CA ILE A 22 3.44 1.70 -12.03
C ILE A 22 1.94 1.98 -12.17
N GLY A 23 1.45 2.99 -11.43
CA GLY A 23 0.17 3.68 -11.63
C GLY A 23 -1.09 2.86 -11.38
N ILE A 24 -0.96 1.54 -11.34
CA ILE A 24 -2.03 0.59 -11.03
C ILE A 24 -1.66 -0.08 -9.71
N THR A 25 -1.87 0.65 -8.63
CA THR A 25 -1.86 0.11 -7.28
C THR A 25 -3.30 -0.23 -6.93
N ASP A 26 -3.52 -1.32 -6.18
CA ASP A 26 -4.71 -1.40 -5.36
C ASP A 26 -4.73 -0.16 -4.47
N ASP A 27 -5.88 0.51 -4.34
CA ASP A 27 -6.12 1.63 -3.41
C ASP A 27 -5.99 1.16 -1.95
N GLY A 28 -4.79 0.75 -1.57
CA GLY A 28 -4.37 0.46 -0.22
C GLY A 28 -3.93 1.75 0.45
N ARG A 29 -4.76 2.80 0.40
CA ARG A 29 -4.56 3.94 1.29
C ARG A 29 -4.73 3.41 2.70
N SER A 30 -3.63 3.39 3.46
CA SER A 30 -3.73 3.14 4.90
C SER A 30 -4.56 4.27 5.50
N LEU A 31 -5.57 3.93 6.31
CA LEU A 31 -6.43 4.90 7.01
C LEU A 31 -5.60 6.00 7.71
N THR A 32 -4.37 5.67 8.15
CA THR A 32 -3.42 6.63 8.74
C THR A 32 -2.95 7.70 7.75
N LYS A 33 -2.64 7.34 6.50
CA LYS A 33 -2.17 8.27 5.45
C LYS A 33 -3.26 9.26 5.06
N GLU A 34 -4.51 8.81 4.98
CA GLU A 34 -5.66 9.68 4.66
C GLU A 34 -5.88 10.73 5.74
N ILE A 35 -5.75 10.35 7.01
CA ILE A 35 -5.84 11.30 8.14
C ILE A 35 -4.69 12.31 8.08
N GLU A 36 -3.46 11.88 7.79
CA GLU A 36 -2.32 12.79 7.63
C GLU A 36 -2.52 13.80 6.48
N ASP A 37 -3.01 13.32 5.33
CA ASP A 37 -3.26 14.16 4.15
C ASP A 37 -4.39 15.18 4.42
N GLU A 38 -5.42 14.78 5.18
CA GLU A 38 -6.51 15.67 5.58
C GLU A 38 -6.05 16.75 6.57
N LEU A 39 -5.24 16.40 7.57
CA LEU A 39 -4.63 17.37 8.49
C LEU A 39 -3.73 18.38 7.77
N ALA A 40 -2.97 17.93 6.76
CA ALA A 40 -2.16 18.81 5.93
C ALA A 40 -3.05 19.80 5.15
N ARG A 41 -4.20 19.34 4.63
CA ARG A 41 -5.19 20.16 3.92
C ARG A 41 -5.84 21.21 4.81
N GLU A 42 -6.24 20.83 6.03
CA GLU A 42 -6.77 21.75 7.02
C GLU A 42 -5.76 22.85 7.38
N GLN A 43 -4.50 22.48 7.63
CA GLN A 43 -3.45 23.45 7.92
C GLN A 43 -3.17 24.38 6.73
N PHE A 44 -3.08 23.84 5.52
CA PHE A 44 -2.92 24.63 4.30
C PHE A 44 -4.00 25.70 4.18
N LEU A 45 -5.27 25.32 4.29
CA LEU A 45 -6.39 26.27 4.20
C LEU A 45 -6.38 27.29 5.33
N SER A 46 -6.00 26.89 6.55
CA SER A 46 -5.92 27.80 7.70
C SER A 46 -4.84 28.87 7.58
N TYR A 47 -3.76 28.59 6.84
CA TYR A 47 -2.62 29.49 6.66
C TYR A 47 -2.62 30.21 5.31
N LEU A 48 -3.51 29.82 4.39
CA LEU A 48 -3.57 30.38 3.05
C LEU A 48 -4.04 31.84 3.11
N SER A 49 -3.23 32.73 2.56
CA SER A 49 -3.61 34.12 2.31
C SER A 49 -3.10 34.59 0.95
N ARG A 50 -3.63 35.71 0.46
CA ARG A 50 -3.23 36.32 -0.81
C ARG A 50 -2.99 37.81 -0.57
N ASN A 51 -1.83 38.31 -0.98
CA ASN A 51 -1.49 39.72 -0.81
C ASN A 51 -2.11 40.60 -1.91
N GLU A 52 -1.97 41.93 -1.80
CA GLU A 52 -2.51 42.91 -2.75
C GLU A 52 -1.92 42.75 -4.17
N GLU A 53 -0.68 42.28 -4.28
CA GLU A 53 -0.03 41.98 -5.55
C GLU A 53 -0.53 40.67 -6.19
N GLY A 54 -1.44 39.95 -5.52
CA GLY A 54 -2.02 38.70 -5.99
C GLY A 54 -1.22 37.43 -5.65
N ARG A 55 -0.08 37.55 -4.95
CA ARG A 55 0.78 36.44 -4.52
C ARG A 55 0.19 35.68 -3.35
N TYR A 56 0.22 34.36 -3.39
CA TYR A 56 -0.21 33.51 -2.29
C TYR A 56 0.88 33.32 -1.22
N SER A 57 0.46 33.31 0.04
CA SER A 57 1.27 32.98 1.21
C SER A 57 0.70 31.75 1.92
N VAL A 58 1.57 30.83 2.32
CA VAL A 58 1.20 29.54 2.93
C VAL A 58 2.07 29.27 4.16
N GLY A 59 1.61 28.36 5.03
CA GLY A 59 2.39 27.83 6.14
C GLY A 59 2.96 26.45 5.86
N LEU A 60 4.01 26.08 6.58
CA LEU A 60 4.50 24.70 6.57
C LEU A 60 3.48 23.77 7.29
N PRO A 61 3.11 22.62 6.71
CA PRO A 61 2.18 21.70 7.34
C PRO A 61 2.90 20.85 8.39
N TRP A 62 2.86 21.29 9.65
CA TRP A 62 3.56 20.67 10.76
C TRP A 62 2.86 19.39 11.25
N THR A 63 3.63 18.34 11.56
CA THR A 63 3.06 17.09 12.12
C THR A 63 2.55 17.25 13.56
N GLN A 64 2.95 18.33 14.23
CA GLN A 64 2.56 18.67 15.58
C GLN A 64 1.92 20.06 15.61
N LYS A 65 1.07 20.34 16.62
CA LYS A 65 0.36 21.63 16.77
C LYS A 65 1.29 22.84 16.91
N GLN A 66 2.54 22.63 17.30
CA GLN A 66 3.59 23.64 17.32
C GLN A 66 4.82 23.08 16.60
N PRO A 67 5.64 23.94 15.95
CA PRO A 67 6.91 23.50 15.38
C PRO A 67 7.73 22.77 16.46
N PRO A 68 8.15 21.52 16.22
CA PRO A 68 8.91 20.77 17.20
C PRO A 68 10.26 21.46 17.49
N GLU A 69 10.87 21.16 18.64
CA GLU A 69 12.23 21.63 18.95
C GLU A 69 13.25 20.96 18.02
N ILE A 70 13.38 21.47 16.79
CA ILE A 70 14.42 21.05 15.85
C ILE A 70 15.72 21.73 16.29
N PRO A 71 16.78 20.96 16.63
CA PRO A 71 18.05 21.55 17.02
C PRO A 71 18.71 22.23 15.81
N THR A 72 19.55 23.22 16.11
CA THR A 72 20.36 23.86 15.08
C THR A 72 21.38 22.88 14.52
N ASN A 73 21.51 22.86 13.19
CA ASN A 73 22.46 22.04 12.44
C ASN A 73 23.51 22.90 11.70
N ARG A 74 23.75 24.13 12.18
CA ARG A 74 24.62 25.13 11.52
C ARG A 74 25.98 24.55 11.12
N HIS A 75 26.63 23.81 12.03
CA HIS A 75 27.94 23.20 11.76
C HIS A 75 27.93 22.24 10.56
N VAL A 76 26.84 21.49 10.36
CA VAL A 76 26.66 20.59 9.21
C VAL A 76 26.49 21.41 7.92
N ALA A 77 25.71 22.50 7.98
CA ALA A 77 25.53 23.41 6.85
C ALA A 77 26.84 24.10 6.46
N GLU A 78 27.64 24.57 7.43
CA GLU A 78 28.97 25.17 7.18
C GLU A 78 29.92 24.18 6.51
N THR A 79 30.03 22.96 7.04
CA THR A 79 30.90 21.91 6.48
C THR A 79 30.54 21.58 5.03
N ARG A 80 29.24 21.53 4.72
CA ARG A 80 28.74 21.30 3.36
C ARG A 80 28.95 22.52 2.46
N LEU A 81 28.80 23.74 2.98
CA LEU A 81 29.10 24.97 2.25
C LEU A 81 30.56 25.00 1.79
N PHE A 82 31.52 24.72 2.67
CA PHE A 82 32.95 24.63 2.28
C PHE A 82 33.18 23.62 1.15
N SER A 83 32.56 22.45 1.25
CA SER A 83 32.67 21.39 0.24
C SER A 83 32.08 21.83 -1.11
N VAL A 84 30.93 22.49 -1.10
CA VAL A 84 30.24 23.02 -2.28
C VAL A 84 31.04 24.16 -2.91
N THR A 85 31.56 25.09 -2.11
CA THR A 85 32.41 26.19 -2.57
C THR A 85 33.67 25.67 -3.25
N ARG A 86 34.35 24.69 -2.66
CA ARG A 86 35.51 24.04 -3.30
C ARG A 86 35.13 23.42 -4.66
N LYS A 87 34.00 22.70 -4.72
CA LYS A 87 33.52 22.10 -5.97
C LYS A 87 33.18 23.16 -7.03
N LEU A 88 32.51 24.24 -6.65
CA LEU A 88 32.13 25.34 -7.54
C LEU A 88 33.34 26.09 -8.09
N ARG A 89 34.36 26.34 -7.25
CA ARG A 89 35.63 26.96 -7.67
C ARG A 89 36.36 26.06 -8.67
N ASN A 90 36.45 24.76 -8.40
CA ASN A 90 37.06 23.80 -9.34
C ASN A 90 36.32 23.75 -10.69
N LEU A 91 35.00 23.90 -10.67
CA LEU A 91 34.17 23.96 -11.88
C LEU A 91 34.11 25.35 -12.54
N ARG A 92 34.76 26.37 -11.97
CA ARG A 92 34.66 27.79 -12.37
C ARG A 92 33.22 28.32 -12.44
N LYS A 93 32.34 27.80 -11.58
CA LYS A 93 30.90 28.18 -11.50
C LYS A 93 30.55 28.95 -10.23
N TYR A 94 31.55 29.38 -9.46
CA TYR A 94 31.34 30.09 -8.21
C TYR A 94 30.55 31.39 -8.40
N HIS A 95 31.01 32.29 -9.27
CA HIS A 95 30.33 33.59 -9.50
C HIS A 95 28.91 33.44 -10.04
N ALA A 96 28.69 32.49 -10.96
CA ALA A 96 27.35 32.20 -11.47
C ALA A 96 26.39 31.71 -10.38
N TYR A 97 26.89 30.98 -9.38
CA TYR A 97 26.09 30.51 -8.25
C TYR A 97 25.91 31.60 -7.18
N ASP A 98 26.92 32.45 -6.96
CA ASP A 98 26.85 33.63 -6.11
C ASP A 98 25.79 34.63 -6.60
N GLN A 99 25.77 34.89 -7.91
CA GLN A 99 24.80 35.79 -8.53
C GLN A 99 23.36 35.36 -8.27
N ILE A 100 23.07 34.06 -8.26
CA ILE A 100 21.71 33.55 -7.97
C ILE A 100 21.24 34.01 -6.58
N PHE A 101 22.10 33.96 -5.57
CA PHE A 101 21.72 34.37 -4.22
C PHE A 101 21.62 35.89 -4.07
N ARG A 102 22.41 36.66 -4.83
CA ARG A 102 22.26 38.11 -4.92
C ARG A 102 20.92 38.49 -5.55
N ASP A 103 20.60 37.88 -6.69
CA ASP A 103 19.32 38.08 -7.38
C ASP A 103 18.15 37.72 -6.45
N TRP A 104 18.27 36.65 -5.65
CA TRP A 104 17.24 36.26 -4.68
C TRP A 104 17.08 37.25 -3.53
N LEU A 105 18.16 37.91 -3.10
CA LEU A 105 18.10 38.96 -2.09
C LEU A 105 17.43 40.22 -2.66
N ASP A 106 17.81 40.62 -3.88
CA ASP A 106 17.25 41.79 -4.58
C ASP A 106 15.76 41.61 -4.90
N GLU A 107 15.34 40.38 -5.26
CA GLU A 107 13.92 40.03 -5.51
C GLU A 107 13.10 39.76 -4.23
N GLY A 108 13.71 39.87 -3.04
CA GLY A 108 13.04 39.60 -1.76
C GLY A 108 12.65 38.13 -1.53
N ILE A 109 13.20 37.20 -2.31
CA ILE A 109 13.04 35.75 -2.15
C ILE A 109 13.75 35.27 -0.87
N THR A 110 14.86 35.92 -0.54
CA THR A 110 15.64 35.69 0.68
C THR A 110 15.88 37.01 1.40
N GLU A 111 16.12 36.94 2.71
CA GLU A 111 16.46 38.12 3.51
C GLU A 111 17.53 37.80 4.56
N ASN A 112 18.18 38.86 5.05
CA ASN A 112 19.19 38.79 6.09
C ASN A 112 18.57 38.46 7.46
N ASP A 113 19.29 37.68 8.26
CA ASP A 113 18.80 37.13 9.52
C ASP A 113 18.63 38.17 10.65
N LEU A 114 17.60 37.98 11.48
CA LEU A 114 17.33 38.67 12.73
C LEU A 114 17.43 37.64 13.88
N TYR A 115 18.65 37.40 14.36
CA TYR A 115 19.05 36.58 15.53
C TYR A 115 17.92 35.90 16.34
N LYS A 116 17.52 34.68 15.95
CA LYS A 116 16.66 33.74 16.71
C LYS A 116 17.09 32.28 16.54
N ARG A 117 16.54 31.39 17.37
CA ARG A 117 16.78 29.92 17.41
C ARG A 117 16.23 29.26 16.14
N SER A 118 17.07 28.55 15.36
CA SER A 118 16.75 28.22 13.96
C SER A 118 17.43 26.99 13.38
N HIS A 119 16.93 26.54 12.21
CA HIS A 119 17.42 25.39 11.46
C HIS A 119 17.98 25.81 10.10
N TYR A 120 19.06 25.18 9.66
CA TYR A 120 19.75 25.49 8.41
C TYR A 120 19.59 24.35 7.39
N LEU A 121 19.38 24.72 6.14
CA LEU A 121 19.30 23.85 4.99
C LEU A 121 20.64 23.89 4.26
N PRO A 122 21.46 22.83 4.35
CA PRO A 122 22.61 22.72 3.47
C PRO A 122 22.13 22.64 2.02
N HIS A 123 22.86 23.24 1.09
CA HIS A 123 22.47 23.27 -0.31
C HIS A 123 23.59 22.80 -1.23
N HIS A 124 23.24 22.42 -2.45
CA HIS A 124 24.20 22.09 -3.50
C HIS A 124 23.66 22.48 -4.89
N PRO A 125 24.54 22.73 -5.87
CA PRO A 125 24.13 23.06 -7.23
C PRO A 125 23.74 21.80 -8.02
N VAL A 126 22.61 21.87 -8.73
CA VAL A 126 22.26 20.96 -9.82
C VAL A 126 22.45 21.68 -11.15
N PHE A 127 23.25 21.12 -12.04
CA PHE A 127 23.54 21.70 -13.36
C PHE A 127 22.61 21.13 -14.41
N LYS A 128 21.93 22.01 -15.14
CA LYS A 128 21.08 21.70 -16.28
C LYS A 128 21.55 22.51 -17.49
N PRO A 129 22.67 22.13 -18.15
CA PRO A 129 23.24 22.92 -19.25
C PRO A 129 22.27 23.09 -20.43
N GLU A 130 21.36 22.14 -20.62
CA GLU A 130 20.32 22.16 -21.66
C GLU A 130 19.15 23.12 -21.32
N SER A 131 19.07 23.66 -20.10
CA SER A 131 18.02 24.60 -19.72
C SER A 131 18.38 26.00 -20.17
N LEU A 132 17.54 26.59 -21.04
CA LEU A 132 17.70 27.96 -21.51
C LEU A 132 17.54 28.99 -20.38
N THR A 133 16.65 28.72 -19.42
CA THR A 133 16.26 29.69 -18.38
C THR A 133 16.91 29.48 -17.02
N THR A 134 17.40 28.28 -16.69
CA THR A 134 17.98 28.02 -15.35
C THR A 134 19.06 26.94 -15.40
N GLN A 135 20.25 27.32 -15.85
CA GLN A 135 21.39 26.41 -16.01
C GLN A 135 21.94 25.86 -14.68
N ILE A 136 21.78 26.58 -13.57
CA ILE A 136 22.20 26.16 -12.24
C ILE A 136 21.02 26.33 -11.28
N ARG A 137 20.61 25.26 -10.58
CA ARG A 137 19.55 25.29 -9.59
C ARG A 137 20.12 24.98 -8.20
N PRO A 138 20.01 25.88 -7.20
CA PRO A 138 20.26 25.53 -5.80
C PRO A 138 19.22 24.51 -5.32
N VAL A 139 19.68 23.39 -4.76
CA VAL A 139 18.81 22.38 -4.13
C VAL A 139 19.17 22.28 -2.66
N PHE A 140 18.17 22.42 -1.80
CA PHE A 140 18.30 22.41 -0.35
C PHE A 140 18.02 21.02 0.23
N ASP A 141 18.75 20.62 1.26
CA ASP A 141 18.59 19.33 1.93
C ASP A 141 17.88 19.50 3.28
N ALA A 142 16.54 19.47 3.23
CA ALA A 142 15.69 19.48 4.42
C ALA A 142 15.61 18.11 5.13
N SER A 143 16.29 17.09 4.61
CA SER A 143 16.44 15.77 5.25
C SER A 143 17.75 15.66 6.05
N SER A 144 18.53 16.74 6.14
CA SER A 144 19.78 16.78 6.90
C SER A 144 19.51 16.65 8.41
N LYS A 145 20.07 15.60 9.04
CA LYS A 145 19.90 15.29 10.47
C LYS A 145 21.17 15.63 11.25
N THR A 146 21.00 15.99 12.53
CA THR A 146 22.12 16.18 13.48
C THR A 146 21.97 15.15 14.61
N GLY A 147 22.90 14.19 14.67
CA GLY A 147 22.83 13.09 15.64
C GLY A 147 21.57 12.24 15.46
N ARG A 148 20.79 12.07 16.53
CA ARG A 148 19.51 11.35 16.53
C ARG A 148 18.28 12.26 16.41
N ALA A 149 18.48 13.56 16.27
CA ALA A 149 17.39 14.51 16.16
C ALA A 149 16.68 14.41 14.79
N PRO A 150 15.37 14.73 14.73
CA PRO A 150 14.64 14.75 13.48
C PRO A 150 15.18 15.85 12.54
N SER A 151 15.08 15.61 11.24
CA SER A 151 15.24 16.64 10.20
C SER A 151 13.95 17.42 10.01
N LEU A 152 14.02 18.56 9.32
CA LEU A 152 12.83 19.34 8.96
C LEU A 152 11.78 18.48 8.23
N ASN A 153 12.19 17.66 7.27
CA ASN A 153 11.27 16.78 6.54
C ASN A 153 10.59 15.71 7.42
N ASP A 154 11.19 15.29 8.55
CA ASP A 154 10.54 14.36 9.48
C ASP A 154 9.43 15.05 10.32
N CYS A 155 9.45 16.38 10.36
CA CYS A 155 8.55 17.22 11.16
C CYS A 155 7.38 17.80 10.35
N LEU A 156 7.33 17.53 9.04
CA LEU A 156 6.34 18.06 8.12
C LEU A 156 5.50 16.94 7.51
N PHE A 157 4.20 17.18 7.34
CA PHE A 157 3.39 16.34 6.49
C PHE A 157 3.82 16.53 5.03
N SER A 158 3.94 15.43 4.27
CA SER A 158 4.16 15.52 2.82
C SER A 158 2.99 16.20 2.10
N GLY A 159 1.79 16.08 2.68
CA GLY A 159 0.52 16.35 2.03
C GLY A 159 0.16 15.30 0.97
N PRO A 160 -1.09 15.37 0.47
CA PRO A 160 -1.54 14.52 -0.63
C PRO A 160 -0.75 14.83 -1.91
N ASN A 161 -0.53 13.80 -2.73
CA ASN A 161 0.09 13.99 -4.03
C ASN A 161 -0.92 14.57 -5.02
N LEU A 162 -0.81 15.87 -5.29
CA LEU A 162 -1.65 16.60 -6.25
C LEU A 162 -0.99 16.74 -7.63
N ILE A 163 0.23 16.21 -7.81
CA ILE A 163 0.95 16.34 -9.08
C ILE A 163 0.46 15.25 -10.04
N GLU A 164 0.08 15.68 -11.24
CA GLU A 164 -0.27 14.80 -12.35
C GLU A 164 0.85 13.80 -12.67
N GLN A 165 0.48 12.59 -13.07
CA GLN A 165 1.45 11.59 -13.49
C GLN A 165 1.97 11.93 -14.89
N ILE A 166 3.30 11.92 -15.08
CA ILE A 166 3.93 12.23 -16.38
C ILE A 166 3.31 11.46 -17.56
N PRO A 167 3.03 10.14 -17.48
CA PRO A 167 2.38 9.43 -18.58
C PRO A 167 1.02 10.01 -18.96
N LEU A 168 0.19 10.43 -18.01
CA LEU A 168 -1.12 11.05 -18.29
C LEU A 168 -0.98 12.39 -19.00
N VAL A 169 -0.07 13.24 -18.53
CA VAL A 169 0.21 14.54 -19.16
C VAL A 169 0.72 14.33 -20.58
N LEU A 170 1.61 13.36 -20.80
CA LEU A 170 2.09 13.02 -22.14
C LEU A 170 0.99 12.42 -23.04
N LEU A 171 0.03 11.67 -22.51
CA LEU A 171 -1.11 11.16 -23.30
C LEU A 171 -2.00 12.32 -23.76
N ARG A 172 -2.37 13.22 -22.85
CA ARG A 172 -3.15 14.43 -23.18
C ARG A 172 -2.41 15.39 -24.10
N PHE A 173 -1.08 15.50 -23.94
CA PHE A 173 -0.23 16.23 -24.87
C PHE A 173 -0.27 15.65 -26.29
N ARG A 174 -0.51 14.35 -26.40
CA ARG A 174 -0.57 13.61 -27.66
C ARG A 174 -1.96 13.55 -28.27
N GLU A 175 -3.00 13.91 -27.53
CA GLU A 175 -4.39 13.74 -27.92
C GLU A 175 -4.78 14.50 -29.20
N ASN A 176 -4.62 15.83 -29.22
CA ASN A 176 -5.18 16.70 -30.24
C ASN A 176 -4.17 17.20 -31.28
N ALA A 177 -4.65 17.97 -32.26
CA ALA A 177 -3.88 18.36 -33.44
C ALA A 177 -2.68 19.26 -33.14
N ILE A 178 -2.82 20.18 -32.19
CA ILE A 178 -1.79 21.15 -31.84
C ILE A 178 -1.27 20.84 -30.44
N GLY A 179 0.02 20.54 -30.31
CA GLY A 179 0.69 20.46 -29.01
C GLY A 179 1.02 21.86 -28.49
N VAL A 180 0.90 22.09 -27.18
CA VAL A 180 1.19 23.38 -26.54
C VAL A 180 1.99 23.14 -25.25
N THR A 181 3.07 23.89 -25.06
CA THR A 181 3.91 23.84 -23.85
C THR A 181 4.30 25.23 -23.35
N SER A 182 4.52 25.36 -22.04
CA SER A 182 5.05 26.57 -21.38
C SER A 182 5.67 26.20 -20.02
N ASP A 183 6.42 27.11 -19.40
CA ASP A 183 6.87 26.98 -18.01
C ASP A 183 6.37 28.12 -17.11
N ILE A 184 6.05 27.80 -15.86
CA ILE A 184 5.83 28.78 -14.80
C ILE A 184 7.19 29.27 -14.31
N LYS A 185 7.42 30.59 -14.44
CA LYS A 185 8.66 31.23 -13.99
C LYS A 185 8.90 30.98 -12.50
N ARG A 186 9.89 30.15 -12.17
CA ARG A 186 10.34 29.86 -10.79
C ARG A 186 9.17 29.46 -9.86
N ALA A 187 8.29 28.56 -10.31
CA ALA A 187 7.01 28.19 -9.66
C ALA A 187 7.02 28.15 -8.11
N PHE A 188 7.92 27.39 -7.47
CA PHE A 188 7.98 27.33 -6.00
C PHE A 188 8.29 28.68 -5.35
N LEU A 189 9.20 29.45 -5.94
CA LEU A 189 9.62 30.76 -5.43
C LEU A 189 8.54 31.82 -5.61
N GLN A 190 7.44 31.51 -6.32
CA GLN A 190 6.30 32.42 -6.41
C GLN A 190 5.42 32.39 -5.16
N ILE A 191 5.53 31.35 -4.32
CA ILE A 191 4.69 31.17 -3.13
C ILE A 191 5.44 31.67 -1.90
N GLU A 192 4.83 32.59 -1.15
CA GLU A 192 5.39 33.08 0.10
C GLU A 192 5.20 32.10 1.25
N LEU A 193 6.11 32.17 2.21
CA LEU A 193 5.98 31.48 3.49
C LEU A 193 5.57 32.44 4.60
N ARG A 194 4.72 31.95 5.49
CA ARG A 194 4.38 32.61 6.76
C ARG A 194 5.64 32.88 7.57
N GLU A 195 5.74 34.08 8.16
CA GLU A 195 6.96 34.55 8.85
C GLU A 195 7.53 33.57 9.90
N PRO A 196 6.74 32.94 10.79
CA PRO A 196 7.27 32.02 11.80
C PRO A 196 7.91 30.75 11.22
N ASP A 197 7.53 30.35 10.00
CA ASP A 197 8.05 29.15 9.36
C ASP A 197 9.40 29.41 8.67
N ARG A 198 9.69 30.67 8.29
CA ARG A 198 10.91 31.08 7.57
C ARG A 198 12.19 30.77 8.33
N ASP A 199 12.13 30.78 9.67
CA ASP A 199 13.26 30.46 10.55
C ASP A 199 13.73 28.99 10.47
N PHE A 200 12.96 28.12 9.83
CA PHE A 200 13.33 26.73 9.57
C PHE A 200 13.93 26.50 8.17
N LEU A 201 13.91 27.53 7.31
CA LEU A 201 14.47 27.50 5.97
C LEU A 201 15.68 28.44 5.83
N ARG A 202 16.57 28.46 6.83
CA ARG A 202 17.80 29.25 6.73
C ARG A 202 18.82 28.54 5.86
N PHE A 203 19.73 29.27 5.24
CA PHE A 203 20.90 28.70 4.59
C PHE A 203 22.11 29.61 4.79
N LEU A 204 23.29 29.10 4.46
CA LEU A 204 24.55 29.81 4.65
C LEU A 204 25.17 30.10 3.30
N TRP A 205 25.63 31.34 3.11
CA TRP A 205 26.39 31.71 1.92
C TRP A 205 27.49 32.71 2.24
N TRP A 206 28.37 32.98 1.27
CA TRP A 206 29.50 33.89 1.41
C TRP A 206 29.09 35.30 1.04
N GLU A 207 29.32 36.27 1.93
CA GLU A 207 29.22 37.69 1.65
C GLU A 207 30.51 38.38 2.11
N ASN A 208 31.23 39.03 1.19
CA ASN A 208 32.53 39.66 1.46
C ASN A 208 33.50 38.73 2.22
N GLU A 209 33.60 37.48 1.75
CA GLU A 209 34.42 36.40 2.33
C GLU A 209 34.04 35.96 3.75
N LYS A 210 32.92 36.45 4.30
CA LYS A 210 32.36 36.02 5.58
C LYS A 210 31.13 35.14 5.35
N ILE A 211 30.97 34.12 6.18
CA ILE A 211 29.76 33.29 6.16
C ILE A 211 28.62 34.09 6.78
N GLN A 212 27.57 34.30 6.01
CA GLN A 212 26.33 34.93 6.44
C GLN A 212 25.18 33.93 6.43
N ALA A 213 24.21 34.17 7.30
CA ALA A 213 22.97 33.42 7.36
C ALA A 213 21.86 34.19 6.65
N PHE A 214 21.20 33.53 5.72
CA PHE A 214 20.04 34.02 4.99
C PHE A 214 18.83 33.15 5.33
N ARG A 215 17.62 33.71 5.24
CA ARG A 215 16.37 32.94 5.38
C ARG A 215 15.49 33.08 4.15
N HIS A 216 14.80 31.99 3.79
CA HIS A 216 13.87 32.00 2.66
C HIS A 216 12.51 32.59 3.05
N ASN A 217 12.04 33.52 2.23
CA ASN A 217 10.69 34.10 2.30
C ASN A 217 9.67 33.32 1.45
N ARG A 218 10.15 32.34 0.68
CA ARG A 218 9.39 31.60 -0.33
C ARG A 218 9.54 30.09 -0.15
N VAL A 219 8.61 29.32 -0.71
CA VAL A 219 8.72 27.86 -0.77
C VAL A 219 9.93 27.47 -1.63
N VAL A 220 10.77 26.56 -1.13
CA VAL A 220 12.01 26.14 -1.83
C VAL A 220 11.99 24.67 -2.24
N PHE A 221 12.88 24.33 -3.17
CA PHE A 221 13.10 22.96 -3.60
C PHE A 221 13.82 22.15 -2.52
N GLY A 222 13.35 20.92 -2.27
CA GLY A 222 13.99 19.96 -1.35
C GLY A 222 13.28 19.76 -0.01
N VAL A 223 12.24 20.56 0.29
CA VAL A 223 11.32 20.31 1.40
C VAL A 223 10.21 19.35 0.94
N THR A 224 9.84 18.38 1.78
CA THR A 224 8.93 17.28 1.39
C THR A 224 7.52 17.75 1.05
N CYS A 225 7.06 18.87 1.62
CA CYS A 225 5.73 19.43 1.39
C CYS A 225 5.68 20.42 0.22
N SER A 226 6.82 20.88 -0.32
CA SER A 226 6.84 21.90 -1.38
C SER A 226 6.00 21.53 -2.61
N PRO A 227 6.08 20.28 -3.14
CA PRO A 227 5.28 19.90 -4.30
C PRO A 227 3.77 19.93 -4.01
N TYR A 228 3.36 19.50 -2.81
CA TYR A 228 1.98 19.60 -2.36
C TYR A 228 1.54 21.07 -2.27
N LEU A 229 2.32 21.94 -1.63
CA LEU A 229 1.99 23.36 -1.48
C LEU A 229 1.81 24.05 -2.85
N LEU A 230 2.67 23.76 -3.83
CA LEU A 230 2.52 24.28 -5.19
C LEU A 230 1.23 23.79 -5.85
N GLY A 231 0.97 22.48 -5.81
CA GLY A 231 -0.26 21.90 -6.37
C GLY A 231 -1.52 22.41 -5.68
N ALA A 232 -1.48 22.61 -4.37
CA ALA A 232 -2.60 23.11 -3.58
C ALA A 232 -2.91 24.58 -3.87
N VAL A 233 -1.89 25.44 -4.01
CA VAL A 233 -2.08 26.85 -4.42
C VAL A 233 -2.64 26.93 -5.84
N LEU A 234 -2.06 26.19 -6.80
CA LEU A 234 -2.55 26.16 -8.17
C LEU A 234 -3.99 25.64 -8.24
N GLY A 235 -4.29 24.53 -7.57
CA GLY A 235 -5.63 23.96 -7.51
C GLY A 235 -6.65 24.91 -6.88
N TYR A 236 -6.28 25.57 -5.77
CA TYR A 236 -7.12 26.57 -5.12
C TYR A 236 -7.37 27.77 -6.04
N HIS A 237 -6.34 28.30 -6.68
CA HIS A 237 -6.48 29.44 -7.57
C HIS A 237 -7.40 29.11 -8.76
N LEU A 238 -7.15 27.97 -9.42
CA LEU A 238 -7.94 27.52 -10.57
C LEU A 238 -9.39 27.14 -10.21
N SER A 239 -9.68 26.73 -8.98
CA SER A 239 -11.05 26.44 -8.56
C SER A 239 -11.90 27.71 -8.31
N HIS A 240 -11.26 28.87 -8.16
CA HIS A 240 -11.91 30.15 -7.85
C HIS A 240 -12.00 31.10 -9.05
N VAL A 241 -11.71 30.63 -10.26
CA VAL A 241 -11.90 31.44 -11.48
C VAL A 241 -13.40 31.64 -11.79
N PRO A 242 -13.76 32.71 -12.54
CA PRO A 242 -15.12 32.92 -13.03
C PRO A 242 -15.69 31.70 -13.75
N LYS A 243 -17.02 31.52 -13.71
CA LYS A 243 -17.71 30.35 -14.30
C LYS A 243 -17.35 30.13 -15.77
N GLU A 244 -17.16 31.20 -16.52
CA GLU A 244 -16.81 31.22 -17.94
C GLU A 244 -15.45 30.58 -18.23
N LEU A 245 -14.49 30.72 -17.30
CA LEU A 245 -13.12 30.20 -17.45
C LEU A 245 -12.93 28.80 -16.85
N LYS A 246 -13.97 28.19 -16.27
CA LYS A 246 -13.85 26.88 -15.60
C LYS A 246 -13.40 25.77 -16.54
N GLY A 247 -13.85 25.76 -17.80
CA GLY A 247 -13.42 24.78 -18.79
C GLY A 247 -11.92 24.83 -19.03
N MET A 248 -11.40 26.03 -19.31
CA MET A 248 -9.96 26.28 -19.46
C MET A 248 -9.19 25.94 -18.18
N ALA A 249 -9.67 26.37 -17.00
CA ALA A 249 -9.00 26.11 -15.73
C ALA A 249 -8.88 24.61 -15.41
N ASN A 250 -9.91 23.82 -15.70
CA ASN A 250 -9.85 22.35 -15.57
C ASN A 250 -8.82 21.75 -16.53
N LYS A 251 -8.77 22.23 -17.78
CA LYS A 251 -7.77 21.79 -18.77
C LYS A 251 -6.35 22.17 -18.33
N LEU A 252 -6.15 23.39 -17.86
CA LEU A 252 -4.88 23.91 -17.35
C LEU A 252 -4.42 23.12 -16.11
N GLN A 253 -5.32 22.80 -15.18
CA GLN A 253 -5.01 21.97 -14.03
C GLN A 253 -4.45 20.60 -14.44
N LYS A 254 -5.09 19.93 -15.42
CA LYS A 254 -4.61 18.66 -15.99
C LYS A 254 -3.33 18.81 -16.83
N ALA A 255 -3.02 20.00 -17.32
CA ALA A 255 -1.84 20.31 -18.12
C ALA A 255 -0.60 20.63 -17.28
N LEU A 256 -0.78 21.04 -16.02
CA LEU A 256 0.31 21.44 -15.14
C LEU A 256 1.02 20.22 -14.52
N TYR A 257 2.33 20.15 -14.78
CA TYR A 257 3.26 19.23 -14.15
C TYR A 257 4.38 20.04 -13.46
N VAL A 258 4.20 20.28 -12.17
CA VAL A 258 5.10 21.11 -11.35
C VAL A 258 5.27 22.51 -11.96
N ASP A 259 6.39 22.77 -12.64
CA ASP A 259 6.71 24.04 -13.29
C ASP A 259 6.33 24.05 -14.79
N ASN A 260 5.93 22.93 -15.40
CA ASN A 260 5.63 22.86 -16.83
C ASN A 260 4.12 22.84 -17.06
N CYS A 261 3.64 23.56 -18.07
CA CYS A 261 2.32 23.40 -18.65
C CYS A 261 2.46 22.65 -19.97
N VAL A 262 1.79 21.50 -20.13
CA VAL A 262 1.92 20.64 -21.31
C VAL A 262 0.54 20.08 -21.66
N THR A 263 0.00 20.43 -22.83
CA THR A 263 -1.33 20.00 -23.28
C THR A 263 -1.43 19.96 -24.81
N SER A 264 -2.58 19.56 -25.33
CA SER A 264 -2.93 19.74 -26.74
C SER A 264 -4.31 20.37 -26.92
N VAL A 265 -4.54 20.94 -28.10
CA VAL A 265 -5.78 21.62 -28.51
C VAL A 265 -6.13 21.26 -29.95
N SER A 266 -7.40 21.46 -30.32
CA SER A 266 -7.96 20.98 -31.59
C SER A 266 -7.48 21.80 -32.79
N ASP A 267 -7.33 23.11 -32.61
CA ASP A 267 -7.04 24.07 -33.67
C ASP A 267 -6.36 25.35 -33.15
N ASN A 268 -5.99 26.24 -34.07
CA ASN A 268 -5.28 27.49 -33.75
C ASN A 268 -6.12 28.48 -32.94
N TYR A 269 -7.47 28.40 -33.02
CA TYR A 269 -8.34 29.26 -32.24
C TYR A 269 -8.30 28.84 -30.77
N GLU A 270 -8.53 27.55 -30.48
CA GLU A 270 -8.41 27.00 -29.13
C GLU A 270 -7.00 27.20 -28.56
N GLN A 271 -5.97 27.11 -29.40
CA GLN A 271 -4.60 27.37 -29.00
C GLN A 271 -4.42 28.80 -28.47
N ASN A 272 -4.81 29.80 -29.28
CA ASN A 272 -4.68 31.20 -28.88
C ASN A 272 -5.54 31.50 -27.66
N GLU A 273 -6.76 30.98 -27.61
CA GLU A 273 -7.66 31.13 -26.46
C GLU A 273 -7.02 30.55 -25.19
N PHE A 274 -6.50 29.31 -25.25
CA PHE A 274 -5.86 28.66 -24.11
C PHE A 274 -4.63 29.43 -23.64
N ILE A 275 -3.75 29.86 -24.54
CA ILE A 275 -2.54 30.63 -24.20
C ILE A 275 -2.92 31.94 -23.49
N VAL A 276 -3.84 32.71 -24.06
CA VAL A 276 -4.23 34.02 -23.52
C VAL A 276 -4.92 33.86 -22.17
N GLN A 277 -5.93 33.00 -22.08
CA GLN A 277 -6.69 32.80 -20.85
C GLN A 277 -5.82 32.23 -19.72
N SER A 278 -5.00 31.21 -20.00
CA SER A 278 -4.12 30.62 -18.98
C SER A 278 -3.03 31.59 -18.50
N THR A 279 -2.46 32.38 -19.40
CA THR A 279 -1.46 33.41 -19.07
C THR A 279 -2.07 34.46 -18.16
N ASN A 280 -3.26 34.98 -18.49
CA ASN A 280 -3.92 36.00 -17.69
C ASN A 280 -4.31 35.48 -16.31
N VAL A 281 -4.93 34.29 -16.25
CA VAL A 281 -5.35 33.68 -14.98
C VAL A 281 -4.15 33.47 -14.06
N LEU A 282 -3.08 32.81 -14.54
CA LEU A 282 -1.92 32.58 -13.66
C LEU A 282 -1.12 33.84 -13.35
N ALA A 283 -1.16 34.87 -14.19
CA ALA A 283 -0.57 36.17 -13.89
C ALA A 283 -1.23 36.84 -12.68
N GLU A 284 -2.54 36.67 -12.49
CA GLU A 284 -3.22 37.17 -11.28
C GLU A 284 -2.62 36.56 -10.00
N ALA A 285 -2.12 35.33 -10.05
CA ALA A 285 -1.47 34.65 -8.93
C ALA A 285 0.04 34.90 -8.82
N ASN A 286 0.61 35.82 -9.61
CA ASN A 286 2.05 35.98 -9.81
C ASN A 286 2.77 34.71 -10.32
N MET A 287 2.03 33.79 -10.95
CA MET A 287 2.55 32.54 -11.52
C MET A 287 2.73 32.65 -13.04
N ASN A 288 3.48 33.65 -13.47
CA ASN A 288 3.64 33.99 -14.88
C ASN A 288 4.15 32.80 -15.72
N LEU A 289 3.36 32.44 -16.74
CA LEU A 289 3.72 31.51 -17.80
C LEU A 289 4.65 32.20 -18.80
N ARG A 290 5.65 31.47 -19.29
CA ARG A 290 6.62 31.97 -20.28
C ARG A 290 7.08 30.83 -21.20
N MET A 291 7.97 31.17 -22.14
CA MET A 291 8.55 30.23 -23.11
C MET A 291 7.47 29.38 -23.81
N TRP A 292 6.42 30.03 -24.27
CA TRP A 292 5.34 29.35 -24.98
C TRP A 292 5.88 28.70 -26.26
N CYS A 293 5.49 27.45 -26.47
CA CYS A 293 5.79 26.70 -27.68
C CYS A 293 4.52 25.98 -28.13
N TRP A 294 4.33 25.89 -29.43
CA TRP A 294 3.26 25.07 -30.00
C TRP A 294 3.70 24.44 -31.33
N GLY A 295 3.01 23.39 -31.73
CA GLY A 295 3.34 22.68 -32.97
C GLY A 295 2.14 21.90 -33.51
N PRO A 296 2.11 21.57 -34.80
CA PRO A 296 3.26 21.56 -35.71
C PRO A 296 3.85 22.94 -36.03
N PHE A 297 5.17 23.01 -36.12
CA PHE A 297 5.94 24.25 -36.32
C PHE A 297 6.13 24.52 -37.81
N GLU A 298 5.51 25.59 -38.28
CA GLU A 298 5.70 26.11 -39.63
C GLU A 298 6.64 27.32 -39.57
N ALA A 299 7.80 27.23 -40.24
CA ALA A 299 8.81 28.30 -40.23
C ALA A 299 8.29 29.62 -40.82
N THR A 300 7.22 29.58 -41.62
CA THR A 300 6.56 30.73 -42.26
C THR A 300 5.57 31.46 -41.34
N ASN A 301 5.17 30.88 -40.20
CA ASN A 301 4.14 31.44 -39.30
C ASN A 301 4.72 32.22 -38.12
N GLN A 302 5.80 32.98 -38.33
CA GLN A 302 6.25 33.99 -37.36
C GLN A 302 5.17 35.06 -37.05
N ASP A 303 4.10 35.12 -37.85
CA ASP A 303 3.02 36.12 -37.79
C ASP A 303 1.74 35.67 -37.07
N VAL A 304 1.68 34.50 -36.39
CA VAL A 304 0.56 34.24 -35.46
C VAL A 304 0.81 35.04 -34.18
N THR A 305 0.51 36.33 -34.25
CA THR A 305 0.57 37.25 -33.13
C THR A 305 -0.53 36.87 -32.15
N CYS A 306 -0.16 36.20 -31.06
CA CYS A 306 -0.99 36.23 -29.87
C CYS A 306 -1.14 37.72 -29.49
N ASN A 307 -2.36 38.18 -29.20
CA ASN A 307 -2.64 39.58 -28.83
C ASN A 307 -2.00 40.01 -27.49
N VAL A 308 -1.10 39.19 -26.93
CA VAL A 308 -0.42 39.37 -25.65
C VAL A 308 1.07 39.22 -25.90
N ASN A 309 1.89 40.10 -25.29
CA ASN A 309 3.34 40.06 -25.41
C ASN A 309 3.88 38.82 -24.67
N ILE A 310 4.04 37.70 -25.39
CA ILE A 310 4.47 36.42 -24.85
C ILE A 310 5.93 36.13 -25.19
N GLU A 311 6.68 35.61 -24.21
CA GLU A 311 8.02 35.04 -24.47
C GLU A 311 7.84 33.69 -25.17
N GLN A 312 8.31 33.58 -26.42
CA GLN A 312 8.17 32.38 -27.25
C GLN A 312 9.53 31.70 -27.46
N ASP A 313 9.55 30.36 -27.43
CA ASP A 313 10.70 29.59 -27.92
C ASP A 313 10.45 29.15 -29.37
N VAL A 314 11.29 29.64 -30.28
CA VAL A 314 11.22 29.35 -31.73
C VAL A 314 12.05 28.13 -32.14
N ASN A 315 12.66 27.42 -31.18
CA ASN A 315 13.41 26.21 -31.50
C ASN A 315 12.47 25.12 -32.08
N PRO A 316 12.82 24.51 -33.23
CA PRO A 316 12.00 23.46 -33.83
C PRO A 316 12.00 22.16 -33.01
N VAL A 317 13.03 21.95 -32.19
CA VAL A 317 13.15 20.78 -31.31
C VAL A 317 13.30 21.25 -29.87
N ILE A 318 12.36 20.85 -29.00
CA ILE A 318 12.34 21.25 -27.58
C ILE A 318 12.20 20.05 -26.65
N PRO A 319 12.73 20.13 -25.41
CA PRO A 319 12.48 19.10 -24.41
C PRO A 319 11.06 19.19 -23.83
N VAL A 320 10.36 18.06 -23.74
CA VAL A 320 9.02 17.95 -23.11
C VAL A 320 9.01 16.76 -22.17
N LEU A 321 8.95 17.02 -20.85
CA LEU A 321 8.86 16.01 -19.80
C LEU A 321 9.79 14.80 -19.99
N GLY A 322 11.06 15.04 -20.34
CA GLY A 322 12.08 14.01 -20.55
C GLY A 322 12.18 13.42 -21.96
N HIS A 323 11.31 13.82 -22.89
CA HIS A 323 11.38 13.50 -24.32
C HIS A 323 11.89 14.71 -25.10
N LYS A 324 12.32 14.50 -26.34
CA LYS A 324 12.48 15.58 -27.31
C LYS A 324 11.25 15.60 -28.21
N TRP A 325 10.65 16.77 -28.38
CA TRP A 325 9.57 17.01 -29.33
C TRP A 325 10.12 17.78 -30.51
N ASP A 326 10.15 17.11 -31.66
CA ASP A 326 10.39 17.69 -32.98
C ASP A 326 9.06 18.25 -33.47
N ARG A 327 8.92 19.58 -33.42
CA ARG A 327 7.69 20.29 -33.77
C ARG A 327 7.48 20.36 -35.27
N THR A 328 8.54 20.24 -36.08
CA THR A 328 8.44 20.30 -37.54
C THR A 328 7.75 19.04 -38.08
N ASP A 329 8.20 17.86 -37.64
CA ASP A 329 7.58 16.58 -38.02
C ASP A 329 6.41 16.18 -37.08
N ASP A 330 6.19 16.94 -36.00
CA ASP A 330 5.31 16.63 -34.87
C ASP A 330 5.55 15.22 -34.27
N THR A 331 6.81 14.94 -33.91
CA THR A 331 7.24 13.64 -33.38
C THR A 331 7.95 13.73 -32.04
N LEU A 332 7.78 12.70 -31.22
CA LEU A 332 8.47 12.48 -29.96
C LEU A 332 9.63 11.51 -30.16
N VAL A 333 10.78 11.89 -29.60
CA VAL A 333 12.02 11.12 -29.66
C VAL A 333 12.58 10.95 -28.24
N ILE A 334 12.92 9.72 -27.87
CA ILE A 334 13.65 9.42 -26.64
C ILE A 334 15.14 9.36 -27.00
N THR A 335 15.97 10.13 -26.30
CA THR A 335 17.44 10.09 -26.48
C THR A 335 18.07 9.41 -25.26
N PRO A 336 18.44 8.12 -25.35
CA PRO A 336 19.20 7.47 -24.28
C PRO A 336 20.53 8.20 -24.04
N LYS A 337 20.92 8.32 -22.77
CA LYS A 337 22.27 8.83 -22.44
C LYS A 337 23.29 7.77 -22.80
N LEU A 338 24.20 8.10 -23.72
CA LEU A 338 25.28 7.23 -24.14
C LEU A 338 26.45 7.37 -23.15
N GLU A 339 26.88 6.27 -22.54
CA GLU A 339 28.17 6.21 -21.83
C GLU A 339 29.25 5.67 -22.77
N ALA A 340 30.40 6.36 -22.82
CA ALA A 340 31.42 6.11 -23.83
C ALA A 340 32.15 4.75 -23.71
N LYS A 341 32.07 4.07 -22.55
CA LYS A 341 32.54 2.70 -22.29
C LYS A 341 32.23 2.27 -20.85
N LEU A 342 31.83 1.02 -20.65
CA LEU A 342 31.61 0.44 -19.33
C LEU A 342 32.72 -0.56 -18.97
N GLU A 343 33.79 -0.09 -18.31
CA GLU A 343 34.83 -0.99 -17.78
C GLU A 343 34.29 -1.79 -16.58
N SER A 344 34.35 -3.12 -16.66
CA SER A 344 33.84 -4.06 -15.65
C SER A 344 32.40 -3.77 -15.20
N PRO A 345 31.39 -4.20 -15.98
CA PRO A 345 29.98 -4.03 -15.62
C PRO A 345 29.67 -4.70 -14.27
N THR A 346 29.11 -3.92 -13.34
CA THR A 346 28.61 -4.39 -12.04
C THR A 346 27.10 -4.29 -11.99
N LYS A 347 26.45 -4.99 -11.05
CA LYS A 347 24.99 -4.90 -10.81
C LYS A 347 24.51 -3.45 -10.71
N ARG A 348 25.25 -2.62 -9.95
CA ARG A 348 24.92 -1.21 -9.77
C ARG A 348 24.95 -0.43 -11.08
N LYS A 349 25.98 -0.65 -11.90
CA LYS A 349 26.17 0.06 -13.17
C LYS A 349 25.09 -0.31 -14.19
N ILE A 350 24.89 -1.61 -14.44
CA ILE A 350 23.90 -2.05 -15.45
C ILE A 350 22.48 -1.63 -15.06
N LEU A 351 22.13 -1.71 -13.77
CA LEU A 351 20.83 -1.22 -13.29
C LEU A 351 20.69 0.29 -13.50
N SER A 352 21.73 1.06 -13.16
CA SER A 352 21.68 2.52 -13.33
C SER A 352 21.51 2.94 -14.78
N LEU A 353 22.20 2.26 -15.70
CA LEU A 353 22.10 2.51 -17.14
C LEU A 353 20.75 2.08 -17.72
N THR A 354 20.33 0.84 -17.46
CA THR A 354 19.04 0.30 -17.94
C THR A 354 17.89 1.17 -17.45
N GLN A 355 17.91 1.54 -16.17
CA GLN A 355 16.86 2.37 -15.58
C GLN A 355 17.00 3.83 -15.94
N GLY A 356 18.17 4.30 -16.39
CA GLY A 356 18.39 5.70 -16.77
C GLY A 356 17.67 6.13 -18.04
N ILE A 357 17.12 5.17 -18.80
CA ILE A 357 16.33 5.43 -20.00
C ILE A 357 14.89 5.73 -19.56
N PHE A 358 14.49 6.98 -19.73
CA PHE A 358 13.17 7.45 -19.35
C PHE A 358 12.16 7.19 -20.48
N ASP A 359 11.38 6.10 -20.36
CA ASP A 359 10.34 5.69 -21.32
C ASP A 359 9.01 5.42 -20.61
N PRO A 360 8.28 6.47 -20.17
CA PRO A 360 7.06 6.32 -19.39
C PRO A 360 5.88 5.72 -20.17
N LEU A 361 5.83 5.91 -21.49
CA LEU A 361 4.77 5.38 -22.36
C LEU A 361 5.12 4.03 -23.00
N GLY A 362 6.37 3.57 -22.90
CA GLY A 362 6.78 2.27 -23.41
C GLY A 362 7.01 2.26 -24.92
N PHE A 363 7.51 3.35 -25.51
CA PHE A 363 7.85 3.39 -26.95
C PHE A 363 9.00 2.44 -27.31
N LEU A 364 9.88 2.17 -26.34
CA LEU A 364 11.09 1.38 -26.51
C LEU A 364 11.02 0.04 -25.77
N ALA A 365 9.86 -0.31 -25.20
CA ALA A 365 9.71 -1.46 -24.30
C ALA A 365 10.28 -2.80 -24.85
N PRO A 366 10.10 -3.15 -26.15
CA PRO A 366 10.73 -4.33 -26.74
C PRO A 366 12.26 -4.32 -26.67
N ALA A 367 12.89 -3.18 -27.00
CA ALA A 367 14.34 -3.03 -27.01
C ALA A 367 14.93 -2.90 -25.60
N LEU A 368 14.14 -2.46 -24.61
CA LEU A 368 14.58 -2.36 -23.22
C LEU A 368 14.43 -3.69 -22.46
N LEU A 369 13.60 -4.62 -22.92
CA LEU A 369 13.37 -5.90 -22.24
C LEU A 369 14.65 -6.75 -22.10
N PRO A 370 15.49 -6.94 -23.13
CA PRO A 370 16.74 -7.71 -22.99
C PRO A 370 17.65 -7.19 -21.86
N ALA A 371 17.79 -5.86 -21.74
CA ALA A 371 18.55 -5.26 -20.65
C ALA A 371 17.93 -5.54 -19.27
N LYS A 372 16.60 -5.48 -19.15
CA LYS A 372 15.89 -5.86 -17.90
C LYS A 372 16.09 -7.33 -17.55
N LEU A 373 16.09 -8.23 -18.54
CA LEU A 373 16.37 -9.66 -18.33
C LEU A 373 17.80 -9.90 -17.86
N LEU A 374 18.79 -9.21 -18.44
CA LEU A 374 20.19 -9.26 -17.99
C LEU A 374 20.36 -8.73 -16.56
N VAL A 375 19.62 -7.69 -16.18
CA VAL A 375 19.54 -7.22 -14.79
C VAL A 375 18.95 -8.31 -13.89
N GLN A 376 17.87 -8.99 -14.29
CA GLN A 376 17.31 -10.09 -13.50
C GLN A 376 18.32 -11.25 -13.32
N GLN A 377 18.99 -11.66 -14.40
CA GLN A 377 20.02 -12.70 -14.40
C GLN A 377 21.19 -12.33 -13.51
N ALA A 378 21.66 -11.08 -13.58
CA ALA A 378 22.68 -10.56 -12.70
C ALA A 378 22.24 -10.70 -11.24
N TRP A 379 21.00 -10.35 -10.88
CA TRP A 379 20.49 -10.52 -9.52
C TRP A 379 20.47 -11.98 -9.06
N ALA A 380 20.09 -12.91 -9.95
CA ALA A 380 20.05 -14.34 -9.67
C ALA A 380 21.42 -14.94 -9.26
N THR A 381 22.53 -14.31 -9.66
CA THR A 381 23.89 -14.74 -9.24
C THR A 381 24.18 -14.55 -7.75
N LYS A 382 23.36 -13.78 -7.02
CA LYS A 382 23.54 -13.46 -5.58
C LYS A 382 24.88 -12.81 -5.19
N SER A 383 25.67 -12.29 -6.14
CA SER A 383 26.88 -11.49 -5.86
C SER A 383 26.60 -10.08 -5.32
N ASP A 384 27.61 -9.42 -4.76
CA ASP A 384 27.51 -8.06 -4.23
C ASP A 384 27.39 -6.98 -5.32
N TRP A 385 26.93 -5.79 -4.93
CA TRP A 385 26.66 -4.66 -5.82
C TRP A 385 27.86 -4.19 -6.66
N GLY A 386 29.08 -4.33 -6.12
CA GLY A 386 30.33 -3.87 -6.73
C GLY A 386 31.12 -4.97 -7.44
N THR A 387 30.69 -6.23 -7.36
CA THR A 387 31.39 -7.34 -7.99
C THR A 387 31.18 -7.30 -9.51
N PRO A 388 32.25 -7.46 -10.31
CA PRO A 388 32.12 -7.66 -11.75
C PRO A 388 31.19 -8.84 -12.07
N LEU A 389 30.35 -8.68 -13.10
CA LEU A 389 29.42 -9.73 -13.54
C LEU A 389 30.16 -10.86 -14.28
N THR A 390 29.48 -11.98 -14.55
CA THR A 390 30.07 -13.05 -15.38
C THR A 390 30.30 -12.56 -16.81
N THR A 391 31.31 -13.12 -17.48
CA THR A 391 31.68 -12.74 -18.86
C THR A 391 30.49 -12.83 -19.83
N ASP A 392 29.63 -13.83 -19.68
CA ASP A 392 28.40 -13.98 -20.50
C ASP A 392 27.45 -12.78 -20.36
N ILE A 393 27.12 -12.35 -19.13
CA ILE A 393 26.23 -11.21 -18.89
C ILE A 393 26.90 -9.91 -19.37
N GLN A 394 28.20 -9.76 -19.12
CA GLN A 394 28.95 -8.58 -19.55
C GLN A 394 28.90 -8.42 -21.07
N SER A 395 29.23 -9.47 -21.84
CA SER A 395 29.26 -9.43 -23.30
C SER A 395 27.89 -9.10 -23.89
N LYS A 396 26.81 -9.75 -23.41
CA LYS A 396 25.44 -9.48 -23.87
C LYS A 396 24.99 -8.05 -23.56
N TYR A 397 25.33 -7.53 -22.39
CA TYR A 397 24.96 -6.17 -22.00
C TYR A 397 25.73 -5.12 -22.82
N MET A 398 27.02 -5.35 -23.08
CA MET A 398 27.84 -4.47 -23.90
C MET A 398 27.33 -4.43 -25.35
N GLN A 399 26.98 -5.58 -25.93
CA GLN A 399 26.37 -5.63 -27.26
C GLN A 399 25.09 -4.79 -27.33
N TRP A 400 24.21 -4.94 -26.34
CA TRP A 400 22.98 -4.13 -26.27
C TRP A 400 23.28 -2.62 -26.12
N LEU A 401 24.31 -2.26 -25.34
CA LEU A 401 24.72 -0.87 -25.13
C LEU A 401 25.26 -0.22 -26.41
N ASP A 402 26.02 -0.96 -27.22
CA ASP A 402 26.61 -0.47 -28.48
C ASP A 402 25.54 -0.10 -29.53
N GLU A 403 24.39 -0.79 -29.49
CA GLU A 403 23.26 -0.53 -30.37
C GLU A 403 22.30 0.55 -29.82
N LEU A 404 22.47 1.00 -28.58
CA LEU A 404 21.52 1.89 -27.90
C LEU A 404 21.30 3.22 -28.63
N LYS A 405 22.32 3.71 -29.34
CA LYS A 405 22.25 4.92 -30.20
C LYS A 405 21.21 4.81 -31.33
N GLU A 406 20.84 3.60 -31.74
CA GLU A 406 19.83 3.43 -32.79
C GLU A 406 18.44 3.84 -32.31
N LEU A 407 18.17 3.78 -31.00
CA LEU A 407 16.88 4.17 -30.44
C LEU A 407 16.57 5.65 -30.61
N SER A 408 17.58 6.53 -30.68
CA SER A 408 17.35 7.97 -30.91
C SER A 408 16.90 8.29 -32.33
N LYS A 409 16.90 7.31 -33.25
CA LYS A 409 16.37 7.46 -34.62
C LYS A 409 14.86 7.16 -34.69
N ILE A 410 14.28 6.57 -33.65
CA ILE A 410 12.86 6.26 -33.61
C ILE A 410 12.08 7.56 -33.36
N LYS A 411 11.27 7.95 -34.35
CA LYS A 411 10.35 9.09 -34.27
C LYS A 411 8.92 8.59 -34.11
N ILE A 412 8.30 8.88 -32.97
CA ILE A 412 6.91 8.50 -32.69
C ILE A 412 6.00 9.69 -32.95
N PRO A 413 4.95 9.58 -33.78
CA PRO A 413 3.99 10.66 -33.93
C PRO A 413 3.41 11.12 -32.58
N ARG A 414 3.44 12.43 -32.33
CA ARG A 414 2.85 13.01 -31.13
C ARG A 414 1.33 12.80 -31.19
N ARG A 415 0.66 13.32 -32.22
CA ARG A 415 -0.80 13.27 -32.39
C ARG A 415 -1.35 11.84 -32.42
N LEU A 416 -2.35 11.59 -31.57
CA LEU A 416 -3.15 10.36 -31.49
C LEU A 416 -4.49 10.53 -32.20
N GLY A 417 -5.24 11.58 -31.84
CA GLY A 417 -6.64 11.75 -32.18
C GLY A 417 -6.86 12.41 -33.54
N TYR A 418 -7.65 11.73 -34.38
CA TYR A 418 -8.12 12.24 -35.68
C TYR A 418 -9.65 12.11 -35.75
N GLY A 419 -10.32 13.02 -36.43
CA GLY A 419 -11.78 13.04 -36.49
C GLY A 419 -12.45 13.24 -35.11
N SER A 420 -13.72 12.86 -35.01
CA SER A 420 -14.48 12.95 -33.75
C SER A 420 -14.00 11.90 -32.73
N PRO A 421 -13.82 12.26 -31.44
CA PRO A 421 -13.55 11.31 -30.36
C PRO A 421 -14.56 10.17 -30.23
N ASP A 422 -15.82 10.38 -30.66
CA ASP A 422 -16.85 9.35 -30.66
C ASP A 422 -16.52 8.15 -31.58
N ASN A 423 -15.66 8.38 -32.57
CA ASN A 423 -15.21 7.36 -33.52
C ASN A 423 -13.87 6.72 -33.13
N TRP A 424 -13.38 6.98 -31.92
CA TRP A 424 -12.14 6.42 -31.43
C TRP A 424 -12.35 5.07 -30.79
N THR A 425 -11.48 4.12 -31.14
CA THR A 425 -11.48 2.77 -30.58
C THR A 425 -10.09 2.40 -30.10
N LEU A 426 -10.00 1.81 -28.91
CA LEU A 426 -8.74 1.34 -28.32
C LEU A 426 -8.57 -0.15 -28.58
N HIS A 427 -7.41 -0.52 -29.13
CA HIS A 427 -7.06 -1.92 -29.41
C HIS A 427 -5.90 -2.33 -28.52
N VAL A 428 -6.17 -3.28 -27.61
CA VAL A 428 -5.23 -3.74 -26.58
C VAL A 428 -4.75 -5.13 -26.94
N PHE A 429 -3.46 -5.26 -27.24
CA PHE A 429 -2.82 -6.52 -27.57
C PHE A 429 -2.05 -7.04 -26.35
N CYS A 430 -2.26 -8.31 -26.00
CA CYS A 430 -1.64 -8.95 -24.85
C CYS A 430 -0.86 -10.18 -25.30
N ASP A 431 0.35 -10.35 -24.79
CA ASP A 431 1.15 -11.55 -25.03
C ASP A 431 2.04 -11.90 -23.83
N ALA A 432 2.41 -13.17 -23.71
CA ALA A 432 3.36 -13.63 -22.72
C ALA A 432 4.32 -14.70 -23.24
N SER A 433 5.56 -14.60 -22.80
CA SER A 433 6.59 -15.61 -22.88
C SER A 433 6.95 -16.12 -21.48
N LEU A 434 7.82 -17.12 -21.41
CA LEU A 434 8.38 -17.57 -20.13
C LEU A 434 9.20 -16.48 -19.42
N ASP A 435 9.79 -15.56 -20.19
CA ASP A 435 10.70 -14.54 -19.71
C ASP A 435 9.98 -13.24 -19.33
N ALA A 436 8.89 -12.88 -20.01
CA ALA A 436 8.15 -11.66 -19.76
C ALA A 436 6.74 -11.70 -20.36
N TYR A 437 5.88 -10.81 -19.87
CA TYR A 437 4.53 -10.60 -20.40
C TYR A 437 4.31 -9.11 -20.66
N ALA A 438 3.50 -8.79 -21.66
CA ALA A 438 3.36 -7.43 -22.14
C ALA A 438 1.95 -7.11 -22.65
N ALA A 439 1.64 -5.82 -22.66
CA ALA A 439 0.46 -5.26 -23.29
C ALA A 439 0.84 -4.05 -24.17
N VAL A 440 0.21 -3.92 -25.33
CA VAL A 440 0.44 -2.84 -26.31
C VAL A 440 -0.90 -2.26 -26.71
N ILE A 441 -1.01 -0.94 -26.77
CA ILE A 441 -2.28 -0.25 -27.04
C ILE A 441 -2.13 0.67 -28.24
N PHE A 442 -3.06 0.53 -29.19
CA PHE A 442 -3.22 1.42 -30.33
C PHE A 442 -4.57 2.13 -30.28
N LEU A 443 -4.59 3.38 -30.72
CA LEU A 443 -5.81 4.15 -30.97
C LEU A 443 -6.11 4.07 -32.46
N ARG A 444 -7.30 3.61 -32.79
CA ARG A 444 -7.84 3.61 -34.16
C ARG A 444 -8.91 4.69 -34.24
N SER A 445 -8.72 5.63 -35.15
CA SER A 445 -9.66 6.71 -35.43
C SER A 445 -10.21 6.58 -36.84
N ASP A 446 -11.52 6.75 -37.00
CA ASP A 446 -12.17 6.91 -38.30
C ASP A 446 -12.41 8.40 -38.57
N ASN A 447 -11.65 8.95 -39.51
CA ASN A 447 -11.75 10.33 -39.95
C ASN A 447 -12.43 10.39 -41.32
N GLN A 448 -13.75 10.38 -41.33
CA GLN A 448 -14.56 10.48 -42.56
C GLN A 448 -14.21 9.39 -43.60
N GLY A 449 -13.97 8.16 -43.13
CA GLY A 449 -13.58 7.02 -43.96
C GLY A 449 -12.08 6.78 -44.04
N GLU A 450 -11.23 7.73 -43.62
CA GLU A 450 -9.80 7.50 -43.46
C GLU A 450 -9.50 6.89 -42.09
N ILE A 451 -9.05 5.63 -42.08
CA ILE A 451 -8.66 4.93 -40.85
C ILE A 451 -7.22 5.27 -40.49
N ILE A 452 -7.04 5.91 -39.34
CA ILE A 452 -5.71 6.27 -38.83
C ILE A 452 -5.43 5.47 -37.56
N LEU A 453 -4.29 4.79 -37.55
CA LEU A 453 -3.83 3.98 -36.41
C LEU A 453 -2.62 4.64 -35.76
N ARG A 454 -2.68 4.88 -34.45
CA ARG A 454 -1.59 5.51 -33.69
C ARG A 454 -1.22 4.69 -32.46
N PHE A 455 0.08 4.49 -32.25
CA PHE A 455 0.61 3.82 -31.07
C PHE A 455 0.40 4.68 -29.82
N VAL A 456 -0.36 4.19 -28.84
CA VAL A 456 -0.62 4.94 -27.61
C VAL A 456 0.47 4.66 -26.60
N GLY A 457 0.75 3.39 -26.35
CA GLY A 457 1.76 2.99 -25.37
C GLY A 457 1.90 1.48 -25.24
N SER A 458 2.92 1.04 -24.51
CA SER A 458 3.07 -0.34 -24.10
C SER A 458 3.57 -0.48 -22.68
N LYS A 459 3.39 -1.67 -22.12
CA LYS A 459 3.99 -2.09 -20.85
C LYS A 459 4.53 -3.50 -21.00
N SER A 460 5.78 -3.70 -20.60
CA SER A 460 6.40 -5.04 -20.49
C SER A 460 6.88 -5.28 -19.07
N ARG A 461 6.67 -6.50 -18.59
CA ARG A 461 7.08 -6.95 -17.26
C ARG A 461 7.82 -8.27 -17.35
N VAL A 462 8.95 -8.35 -16.68
CA VAL A 462 9.72 -9.58 -16.58
C VAL A 462 8.98 -10.57 -15.68
N SER A 463 8.96 -11.82 -16.11
CA SER A 463 8.31 -12.92 -15.42
C SER A 463 8.93 -13.14 -14.02
N PRO A 464 8.11 -13.46 -12.99
CA PRO A 464 8.62 -13.73 -11.66
C PRO A 464 9.63 -14.88 -11.65
N LEU A 465 10.66 -14.79 -10.78
CA LEU A 465 11.64 -15.88 -10.60
C LEU A 465 10.99 -17.21 -10.20
N LYS A 466 9.84 -17.15 -9.50
CA LYS A 466 9.00 -18.33 -9.26
C LYS A 466 8.23 -18.66 -10.53
N ARG A 467 8.62 -19.75 -11.20
CA ARG A 467 8.01 -20.19 -12.46
C ARG A 467 6.49 -20.33 -12.34
N LEU A 468 5.80 -19.60 -13.20
CA LEU A 468 4.37 -19.76 -13.50
C LEU A 468 4.22 -20.53 -14.81
N THR A 469 3.02 -21.08 -15.04
CA THR A 469 2.68 -21.69 -16.33
C THR A 469 2.45 -20.58 -17.37
N ILE A 470 2.68 -20.89 -18.65
CA ILE A 470 2.46 -19.95 -19.76
C ILE A 470 1.02 -19.39 -19.74
N PRO A 471 -0.05 -20.22 -19.60
CA PRO A 471 -1.41 -19.71 -19.47
C PRO A 471 -1.63 -18.70 -18.34
N ARG A 472 -0.97 -18.88 -17.20
CA ARG A 472 -1.06 -17.91 -16.10
C ARG A 472 -0.33 -16.61 -16.41
N LEU A 473 0.76 -16.65 -17.17
CA LEU A 473 1.48 -15.47 -17.64
C LEU A 473 0.68 -14.74 -18.73
N GLU A 474 0.03 -15.47 -19.64
CA GLU A 474 -0.89 -14.92 -20.64
C GLU A 474 -2.08 -14.21 -19.96
N LEU A 475 -2.68 -14.82 -18.93
CA LEU A 475 -3.71 -14.15 -18.13
C LEU A 475 -3.20 -12.90 -17.40
N LEU A 476 -1.94 -12.90 -16.95
CA LEU A 476 -1.31 -11.70 -16.37
C LEU A 476 -1.06 -10.62 -17.43
N ALA A 477 -0.76 -10.99 -18.67
CA ALA A 477 -0.69 -10.07 -19.80
C ALA A 477 -2.05 -9.40 -20.04
N CYS A 478 -3.14 -10.18 -20.08
CA CYS A 478 -4.50 -9.67 -20.22
C CYS A 478 -4.87 -8.73 -19.06
N LEU A 479 -4.53 -9.09 -17.82
CA LEU A 479 -4.76 -8.22 -16.67
C LEU A 479 -3.96 -6.90 -16.76
N LEU A 480 -2.69 -6.97 -17.15
CA LEU A 480 -1.86 -5.79 -17.39
C LEU A 480 -2.47 -4.90 -18.47
N GLY A 481 -2.96 -5.50 -19.56
CA GLY A 481 -3.66 -4.82 -20.63
C GLY A 481 -4.95 -4.15 -20.16
N ALA A 482 -5.81 -4.84 -19.40
CA ALA A 482 -7.06 -4.29 -18.84
C ALA A 482 -6.79 -3.06 -17.97
N ARG A 483 -5.84 -3.19 -17.05
CA ARG A 483 -5.43 -2.10 -16.16
C ARG A 483 -4.85 -0.91 -16.93
N PHE A 484 -3.99 -1.18 -17.92
CA PHE A 484 -3.37 -0.11 -18.72
C PHE A 484 -4.36 0.58 -19.65
N ALA A 485 -5.30 -0.18 -20.21
CA ALA A 485 -6.40 0.33 -21.00
C ALA A 485 -7.30 1.28 -20.21
N LYS A 486 -7.70 0.88 -18.99
CA LYS A 486 -8.46 1.74 -18.09
C LYS A 486 -7.73 3.06 -17.82
N TYR A 487 -6.45 2.97 -17.48
CA TYR A 487 -5.60 4.13 -17.23
C TYR A 487 -5.53 5.10 -18.41
N ILE A 488 -5.43 4.59 -19.65
CA ILE A 488 -5.43 5.42 -20.87
C ILE A 488 -6.81 6.00 -21.16
N ALA A 489 -7.85 5.19 -21.03
CA ALA A 489 -9.23 5.60 -21.29
C ALA A 489 -9.64 6.76 -20.38
N GLU A 490 -9.30 6.69 -19.08
CA GLU A 490 -9.49 7.79 -18.13
C GLU A 490 -8.63 9.03 -18.47
N ALA A 491 -7.44 8.85 -19.04
CA ALA A 491 -6.55 9.96 -19.39
C ALA A 491 -7.07 10.79 -20.57
N LEU A 492 -7.64 10.10 -21.57
CA LEU A 492 -8.11 10.63 -22.85
C LEU A 492 -9.64 10.81 -22.89
N ASP A 493 -10.32 10.60 -21.77
CA ASP A 493 -11.78 10.66 -21.64
C ASP A 493 -12.52 9.75 -22.67
N ILE A 494 -11.95 8.59 -23.00
CA ILE A 494 -12.51 7.58 -23.94
C ILE A 494 -13.41 6.59 -23.17
N LEU A 495 -14.56 6.24 -23.74
CA LEU A 495 -15.46 5.24 -23.15
C LEU A 495 -14.86 3.82 -23.23
N LEU A 496 -14.84 3.10 -22.10
CA LEU A 496 -14.34 1.71 -22.02
C LEU A 496 -15.09 0.73 -22.94
N LYS A 497 -16.32 1.05 -23.36
CA LYS A 497 -17.09 0.26 -24.33
C LYS A 497 -16.45 0.26 -25.72
N ALA A 498 -15.68 1.29 -26.07
CA ALA A 498 -15.00 1.43 -27.36
C ALA A 498 -13.63 0.72 -27.37
N LEU A 499 -13.54 -0.46 -26.75
CA LEU A 499 -12.29 -1.17 -26.55
C LEU A 499 -12.36 -2.62 -27.04
N THR A 500 -11.28 -3.09 -27.66
CA THR A 500 -11.11 -4.48 -28.11
C THR A 500 -9.81 -5.07 -27.58
N PHE A 501 -9.91 -6.20 -26.90
CA PHE A 501 -8.80 -7.01 -26.41
C PHE A 501 -8.42 -8.08 -27.42
N TRP A 502 -7.12 -8.21 -27.67
CA TRP A 502 -6.56 -9.19 -28.57
C TRP A 502 -5.50 -10.01 -27.85
N SER A 503 -5.58 -11.33 -27.98
CA SER A 503 -4.56 -12.26 -27.51
C SER A 503 -4.52 -13.50 -28.40
N ASP A 504 -3.36 -14.13 -28.49
CA ASP A 504 -3.16 -15.43 -29.14
C ASP A 504 -3.29 -16.61 -28.16
N SER A 505 -3.56 -16.33 -26.89
CA SER A 505 -3.79 -17.34 -25.87
C SER A 505 -5.25 -17.81 -25.84
N THR A 506 -5.53 -18.95 -26.47
CA THR A 506 -6.85 -19.60 -26.41
C THR A 506 -7.27 -19.97 -24.97
N THR A 507 -6.31 -20.33 -24.10
CA THR A 507 -6.60 -20.69 -22.69
C THR A 507 -7.02 -19.48 -21.87
N ALA A 508 -6.23 -18.39 -21.86
CA ALA A 508 -6.57 -17.18 -21.12
C ALA A 508 -7.87 -16.53 -21.62
N ILE A 509 -8.11 -16.49 -22.94
CA ILE A 509 -9.37 -16.00 -23.50
C ILE A 509 -10.54 -16.86 -23.00
N SER A 510 -10.41 -18.18 -23.02
CA SER A 510 -11.46 -19.09 -22.52
C SER A 510 -11.76 -18.87 -21.04
N TRP A 511 -10.75 -18.64 -20.20
CA TRP A 511 -10.96 -18.33 -18.78
C TRP A 511 -11.74 -17.02 -18.57
N ILE A 512 -11.42 -15.99 -19.36
CA ILE A 512 -12.10 -14.68 -19.30
C ILE A 512 -13.54 -14.80 -19.81
N GLN A 513 -13.75 -15.43 -20.97
CA GLN A 513 -15.07 -15.52 -21.61
C GLN A 513 -16.04 -16.41 -20.83
N ARG A 514 -15.60 -17.58 -20.33
CA ARG A 514 -16.48 -18.50 -19.60
C ARG A 514 -16.80 -18.02 -18.18
N ASN A 515 -15.84 -17.35 -17.52
CA ASN A 515 -15.99 -16.84 -16.15
C ASN A 515 -16.52 -17.90 -15.15
N ASP A 516 -16.05 -19.15 -15.28
CA ASP A 516 -16.44 -20.25 -14.39
C ASP A 516 -15.89 -20.08 -12.97
N LYS A 517 -16.21 -21.04 -12.09
CA LYS A 517 -15.62 -21.14 -10.75
C LYS A 517 -14.15 -21.59 -10.84
N TRP A 518 -13.26 -20.68 -11.24
CA TRP A 518 -11.82 -20.93 -11.30
C TRP A 518 -11.17 -21.01 -9.91
N GLY A 519 -9.98 -21.60 -9.85
CA GLY A 519 -9.09 -21.52 -8.70
C GLY A 519 -8.73 -20.06 -8.38
N THR A 520 -8.31 -19.79 -7.13
CA THR A 520 -8.15 -18.42 -6.60
C THR A 520 -7.28 -17.50 -7.46
N PHE A 521 -6.20 -18.03 -8.06
CA PHE A 521 -5.29 -17.23 -8.89
C PHE A 521 -5.99 -16.71 -10.16
N VAL A 522 -6.61 -17.60 -10.92
CA VAL A 522 -7.31 -17.28 -12.17
C VAL A 522 -8.61 -16.53 -11.87
N GLY A 523 -9.41 -17.02 -10.92
CA GLY A 523 -10.71 -16.45 -10.60
C GLY A 523 -10.65 -15.01 -10.12
N ASN A 524 -9.67 -14.63 -9.30
CA ASN A 524 -9.52 -13.24 -8.87
C ASN A 524 -9.14 -12.31 -10.04
N ARG A 525 -8.27 -12.76 -10.95
CA ARG A 525 -7.78 -11.96 -12.08
C ARG A 525 -8.83 -11.84 -13.19
N VAL A 526 -9.55 -12.92 -13.49
CA VAL A 526 -10.69 -12.90 -14.42
C VAL A 526 -11.76 -11.94 -13.92
N LYS A 527 -12.12 -11.99 -12.64
CA LYS A 527 -13.07 -11.04 -12.04
C LYS A 527 -12.61 -9.60 -12.21
N GLU A 528 -11.33 -9.32 -11.95
CA GLU A 528 -10.80 -7.96 -12.09
C GLU A 528 -10.81 -7.48 -13.54
N ILE A 529 -10.39 -8.33 -14.50
CA ILE A 529 -10.47 -8.02 -15.94
C ILE A 529 -11.92 -7.67 -16.31
N LEU A 530 -12.88 -8.51 -15.90
CA LEU A 530 -14.30 -8.32 -16.19
C LEU A 530 -14.97 -7.17 -15.40
N CYS A 531 -14.30 -6.61 -14.39
CA CYS A 531 -14.74 -5.35 -13.78
C CYS A 531 -14.34 -4.13 -14.62
N ILE A 532 -13.39 -4.28 -15.54
CA ILE A 532 -12.89 -3.22 -16.42
C ILE A 532 -13.44 -3.38 -17.85
N THR A 533 -13.59 -4.62 -18.30
CA THR A 533 -13.94 -4.99 -19.68
C THR A 533 -15.17 -5.90 -19.70
N GLU A 534 -15.75 -6.10 -20.87
CA GLU A 534 -16.77 -7.12 -21.11
C GLU A 534 -16.15 -8.38 -21.72
N SER A 535 -16.80 -9.53 -21.52
CA SER A 535 -16.31 -10.80 -22.10
C SER A 535 -16.33 -10.80 -23.63
N SER A 536 -17.31 -10.10 -24.22
CA SER A 536 -17.47 -9.88 -25.67
C SER A 536 -16.33 -9.08 -26.30
N GLN A 537 -15.60 -8.29 -25.51
CA GLN A 537 -14.49 -7.47 -26.00
C GLN A 537 -13.19 -8.25 -26.18
N CYS A 538 -13.10 -9.49 -25.70
CA CYS A 538 -11.92 -10.35 -25.87
C CYS A 538 -12.01 -11.18 -27.16
N SER A 539 -11.09 -10.94 -28.07
CA SER A 539 -10.99 -11.61 -29.36
C SER A 539 -9.63 -12.30 -29.53
N TYR A 540 -9.64 -13.43 -30.23
CA TYR A 540 -8.42 -14.16 -30.55
C TYR A 540 -7.74 -13.60 -31.80
N ILE A 541 -6.41 -13.60 -31.82
CA ILE A 541 -5.60 -13.35 -33.02
C ILE A 541 -4.48 -14.37 -33.15
N PRO A 542 -4.03 -14.68 -34.37
CA PRO A 542 -2.80 -15.44 -34.56
C PRO A 542 -1.58 -14.70 -33.99
N GLY A 543 -0.68 -15.39 -33.29
CA GLY A 543 0.51 -14.79 -32.66
C GLY A 543 1.42 -14.01 -33.62
N LYS A 544 1.52 -14.42 -34.90
CA LYS A 544 2.27 -13.66 -35.94
C LYS A 544 1.72 -12.26 -36.21
N LEU A 545 0.44 -12.03 -35.91
CA LEU A 545 -0.23 -10.74 -36.05
C LEU A 545 -0.29 -9.98 -34.72
N ASN A 546 0.22 -10.56 -33.62
CA ASN A 546 0.20 -9.98 -32.29
C ASN A 546 1.41 -9.04 -32.09
N PRO A 547 1.25 -7.71 -32.11
CA PRO A 547 2.35 -6.77 -31.88
C PRO A 547 2.91 -6.85 -30.44
N ALA A 548 2.17 -7.43 -29.48
CA ALA A 548 2.66 -7.61 -28.12
C ALA A 548 3.77 -8.65 -28.01
N ASP A 549 3.93 -9.54 -29.00
CA ASP A 549 5.01 -10.54 -29.08
C ASP A 549 6.40 -9.90 -29.01
N LEU A 550 6.60 -8.79 -29.73
CA LEU A 550 7.88 -8.05 -29.66
C LEU A 550 8.16 -7.54 -28.23
N ALA A 551 7.13 -7.11 -27.50
CA ALA A 551 7.27 -6.53 -26.17
C ALA A 551 7.40 -7.58 -25.06
N SER A 552 6.90 -8.80 -25.27
CA SER A 552 6.98 -9.93 -24.32
C SER A 552 8.23 -10.80 -24.51
N ARG A 553 8.81 -10.82 -25.73
CA ARG A 553 10.04 -11.59 -26.05
C ARG A 553 11.28 -10.71 -26.13
N GLY A 554 11.09 -9.44 -26.49
CA GLY A 554 12.16 -8.47 -26.63
C GLY A 554 12.87 -8.55 -27.98
N CYS A 555 13.57 -7.48 -28.33
CA CYS A 555 14.39 -7.42 -29.54
C CYS A 555 15.59 -6.51 -29.34
N THR A 556 16.51 -6.50 -30.30
CA THR A 556 17.62 -5.55 -30.32
C THR A 556 17.14 -4.14 -30.70
N PRO A 557 17.83 -3.06 -30.27
CA PRO A 557 17.53 -1.70 -30.72
C PRO A 557 17.43 -1.55 -32.24
N GLN A 558 18.30 -2.21 -33.00
CA GLN A 558 18.28 -2.16 -34.46
C GLN A 558 17.06 -2.89 -35.04
N GLN A 559 16.67 -4.03 -34.48
CA GLN A 559 15.45 -4.74 -34.89
C GLN A 559 14.20 -3.92 -34.62
N LEU A 560 14.13 -3.20 -33.48
CA LEU A 560 13.00 -2.33 -33.16
C LEU A 560 12.84 -1.19 -34.18
N LEU A 561 13.96 -0.57 -34.56
CA LEU A 561 13.96 0.50 -35.57
C LEU A 561 13.46 -0.02 -36.93
N ARG A 562 13.86 -1.24 -37.32
CA ARG A 562 13.44 -1.87 -38.59
C ARG A 562 11.99 -2.33 -38.58
N SER A 563 11.48 -2.80 -37.44
CA SER A 563 10.13 -3.35 -37.34
C SER A 563 9.04 -2.28 -37.46
N ARG A 564 9.37 -1.02 -37.17
CA ARG A 564 8.41 0.11 -37.15
C ARG A 564 7.14 -0.22 -36.36
N TRP A 565 7.30 -0.93 -35.25
CA TRP A 565 6.18 -1.51 -34.51
C TRP A 565 5.13 -0.48 -34.04
N TRP A 566 5.50 0.79 -33.92
CA TRP A 566 4.60 1.91 -33.61
C TRP A 566 3.61 2.25 -34.74
N GLU A 567 3.79 1.73 -35.96
CA GLU A 567 2.81 1.86 -37.06
C GLU A 567 1.60 0.93 -36.89
N GLY A 568 1.70 -0.05 -35.98
CA GLY A 568 0.66 -1.02 -35.67
C GLY A 568 0.40 -2.06 -36.77
N PRO A 569 -0.43 -3.07 -36.48
CA PRO A 569 -0.70 -4.15 -37.42
C PRO A 569 -1.56 -3.66 -38.60
N ALA A 570 -1.23 -4.11 -39.81
CA ALA A 570 -1.86 -3.65 -41.04
C ALA A 570 -3.38 -3.92 -41.10
N PHE A 571 -3.84 -5.04 -40.52
CA PHE A 571 -5.26 -5.40 -40.56
C PHE A 571 -6.17 -4.40 -39.83
N LEU A 572 -5.67 -3.70 -38.80
CA LEU A 572 -6.46 -2.68 -38.09
C LEU A 572 -6.69 -1.41 -38.91
N LYS A 573 -5.91 -1.21 -39.97
CA LYS A 573 -6.11 -0.12 -40.93
C LYS A 573 -7.22 -0.43 -41.92
N ALA A 574 -7.72 -1.67 -41.94
CA ALA A 574 -8.83 -2.09 -42.78
C ALA A 574 -10.17 -2.07 -42.00
N PRO A 575 -11.32 -2.15 -42.69
CA PRO A 575 -12.64 -2.23 -42.06
C PRO A 575 -12.80 -3.46 -41.15
N PRO A 576 -13.62 -3.40 -40.09
CA PRO A 576 -13.81 -4.50 -39.13
C PRO A 576 -14.17 -5.85 -39.74
N GLU A 577 -14.88 -5.85 -40.86
CA GLU A 577 -15.32 -7.04 -41.59
C GLU A 577 -14.15 -7.84 -42.19
N SER A 578 -13.00 -7.18 -42.38
CA SER A 578 -11.78 -7.77 -42.94
C SER A 578 -10.77 -8.20 -41.86
N TRP A 579 -11.09 -7.97 -40.58
CA TRP A 579 -10.22 -8.38 -39.49
C TRP A 579 -10.16 -9.91 -39.39
N PRO A 580 -9.10 -10.48 -38.79
CA PRO A 580 -9.00 -11.91 -38.59
C PRO A 580 -10.16 -12.41 -37.72
N ASN A 581 -11.19 -12.98 -38.33
CA ASN A 581 -12.24 -13.70 -37.61
C ASN A 581 -11.79 -15.16 -37.46
N CYS A 582 -10.97 -15.39 -36.44
CA CYS A 582 -10.41 -16.70 -36.18
C CYS A 582 -11.25 -17.40 -35.12
N GLU A 583 -12.10 -18.34 -35.53
CA GLU A 583 -12.60 -19.37 -34.62
C GLU A 583 -11.40 -20.14 -34.07
N PHE A 584 -11.32 -20.25 -32.75
CA PHE A 584 -10.25 -20.99 -32.08
C PHE A 584 -10.84 -22.12 -31.26
N ILE A 585 -10.11 -23.23 -31.21
CA ILE A 585 -10.45 -24.38 -30.36
C ILE A 585 -9.63 -24.25 -29.08
N ALA A 586 -10.32 -24.14 -27.95
CA ALA A 586 -9.67 -24.09 -26.65
C ALA A 586 -9.08 -25.47 -26.29
N ASP A 587 -7.89 -25.48 -25.71
CA ASP A 587 -7.36 -26.69 -25.06
C ASP A 587 -8.13 -26.92 -23.75
N GLU A 588 -9.18 -27.75 -23.80
CA GLU A 588 -10.02 -28.08 -22.65
C GLU A 588 -9.22 -28.66 -21.48
N ALA A 589 -8.13 -29.38 -21.73
CA ALA A 589 -7.32 -29.92 -20.64
C ALA A 589 -6.59 -28.80 -19.89
N SER A 590 -6.01 -27.85 -20.63
CA SER A 590 -5.37 -26.65 -20.08
C SER A 590 -6.38 -25.75 -19.35
N VAL A 591 -7.54 -25.48 -19.96
CA VAL A 591 -8.60 -24.65 -19.37
C VAL A 591 -9.13 -25.27 -18.06
N ASN A 592 -9.48 -26.56 -18.09
CA ASN A 592 -10.08 -27.25 -16.95
C ASN A 592 -9.07 -27.57 -15.82
N SER A 593 -7.76 -27.41 -16.07
CA SER A 593 -6.73 -27.59 -15.03
C SER A 593 -6.89 -26.62 -13.85
N GLU A 594 -7.47 -25.44 -14.10
CA GLU A 594 -7.73 -24.39 -13.11
C GLU A 594 -9.20 -24.36 -12.64
N LEU A 595 -10.03 -25.29 -13.11
CA LEU A 595 -11.40 -25.41 -12.60
C LEU A 595 -11.34 -25.80 -11.12
N LYS A 596 -12.09 -25.10 -10.26
CA LYS A 596 -12.11 -25.40 -8.83
C LYS A 596 -12.70 -26.79 -8.65
N LYS A 597 -11.85 -27.75 -8.30
CA LYS A 597 -12.28 -29.13 -7.98
C LYS A 597 -13.26 -29.07 -6.81
N GLU A 598 -14.54 -29.24 -7.09
CA GLU A 598 -15.54 -29.48 -6.06
C GLU A 598 -15.21 -30.86 -5.47
N LYS A 599 -14.65 -30.88 -4.26
CA LYS A 599 -14.50 -32.14 -3.51
C LYS A 599 -15.90 -32.59 -3.15
N VAL A 600 -16.43 -33.56 -3.91
CA VAL A 600 -17.59 -34.35 -3.48
C VAL A 600 -17.15 -35.09 -2.22
N LEU A 601 -17.60 -34.62 -1.07
CA LEU A 601 -17.42 -35.30 0.20
C LEU A 601 -18.46 -36.43 0.23
N ASP A 602 -18.03 -37.63 -0.14
CA ASP A 602 -18.81 -38.84 0.12
C ASP A 602 -18.74 -39.10 1.64
N LEU A 603 -19.78 -38.69 2.36
CA LEU A 603 -19.88 -38.89 3.79
C LEU A 603 -20.36 -40.32 4.06
N THR A 604 -19.41 -41.25 4.16
CA THR A 604 -19.68 -42.53 4.82
C THR A 604 -19.90 -42.24 6.31
N VAL A 605 -21.16 -42.20 6.74
CA VAL A 605 -21.52 -41.99 8.14
C VAL A 605 -21.10 -43.23 8.94
N GLN A 606 -19.88 -43.22 9.47
CA GLN A 606 -19.55 -44.08 10.61
C GLN A 606 -20.30 -43.54 11.81
N THR A 607 -21.26 -44.31 12.31
CA THR A 607 -22.13 -44.02 13.47
C THR A 607 -21.39 -43.99 14.81
N GLU A 608 -20.07 -44.11 14.83
CA GLU A 608 -19.27 -43.82 16.02
C GLU A 608 -18.95 -42.32 16.08
N VAL A 609 -19.87 -41.56 16.70
CA VAL A 609 -19.59 -40.18 17.11
C VAL A 609 -18.38 -40.21 18.04
N ARG A 610 -17.19 -39.85 17.53
CA ARG A 610 -16.04 -39.56 18.40
C ARG A 610 -16.49 -38.60 19.48
N GLU A 611 -16.25 -38.96 20.74
CA GLU A 611 -16.67 -38.19 21.91
C GLU A 611 -15.83 -36.91 22.02
N TRP A 612 -16.13 -35.94 21.16
CA TRP A 612 -15.43 -34.66 21.04
C TRP A 612 -15.30 -33.91 22.38
N PHE A 613 -16.22 -34.18 23.31
CA PHE A 613 -16.26 -33.62 24.65
C PHE A 613 -15.17 -34.16 25.57
N GLU A 614 -14.53 -35.29 25.28
CA GLU A 614 -13.42 -35.84 26.07
C GLU A 614 -12.19 -34.92 26.09
N LYS A 615 -12.05 -34.06 25.08
CA LYS A 615 -10.96 -33.06 25.00
C LYS A 615 -11.11 -31.90 25.99
N PHE A 616 -12.26 -31.78 26.65
CA PHE A 616 -12.56 -30.66 27.54
C PHE A 616 -12.67 -31.13 28.99
N SER A 617 -12.14 -30.35 29.94
CA SER A 617 -12.17 -30.64 31.37
C SER A 617 -13.21 -29.82 32.15
N ASN A 618 -13.97 -28.97 31.46
CA ASN A 618 -14.95 -28.03 32.03
C ASN A 618 -16.33 -28.28 31.39
N ILE A 619 -17.32 -28.67 32.21
CA ILE A 619 -18.66 -29.05 31.72
C ILE A 619 -19.44 -27.84 31.18
N SER A 620 -19.32 -26.65 31.78
CA SER A 620 -19.93 -25.43 31.23
C SER A 620 -19.39 -25.06 29.83
N LYS A 621 -18.10 -25.31 29.55
CA LYS A 621 -17.53 -25.11 28.21
C LYS A 621 -18.10 -26.12 27.22
N ILE A 622 -18.26 -27.38 27.63
CA ILE A 622 -18.86 -28.44 26.80
C ILE A 622 -20.31 -28.08 26.44
N ILE A 623 -21.12 -27.69 27.42
CA ILE A 623 -22.52 -27.26 27.20
C ILE A 623 -22.56 -26.08 26.22
N ARG A 624 -21.68 -25.07 26.39
CA ARG A 624 -21.62 -23.91 25.49
C ARG A 624 -21.27 -24.29 24.05
N VAL A 625 -20.29 -25.17 23.86
CA VAL A 625 -19.90 -25.65 22.52
C VAL A 625 -21.06 -26.41 21.87
N LEU A 626 -21.69 -27.32 22.60
CA LEU A 626 -22.83 -28.08 22.07
C LEU A 626 -24.02 -27.15 21.74
N CYS A 627 -24.28 -26.15 22.58
CA CYS A 627 -25.31 -25.14 22.34
C CYS A 627 -25.08 -24.39 21.02
N TRP A 628 -23.85 -23.96 20.73
CA TRP A 628 -23.50 -23.34 19.44
C TRP A 628 -23.66 -24.30 18.26
N VAL A 629 -23.28 -25.57 18.43
CA VAL A 629 -23.47 -26.60 17.39
C VAL A 629 -24.95 -26.82 17.10
N LEU A 630 -25.78 -26.98 18.13
CA LEU A 630 -27.23 -27.15 17.96
C LEU A 630 -27.87 -25.93 17.31
N ARG A 631 -27.52 -24.71 17.73
CA ARG A 631 -27.99 -23.47 17.10
C ARG A 631 -27.59 -23.38 15.63
N PHE A 632 -26.37 -23.78 15.28
CA PHE A 632 -25.93 -23.83 13.88
C PHE A 632 -26.75 -24.84 13.06
N VAL A 633 -26.99 -26.03 13.61
CA VAL A 633 -27.83 -27.06 12.98
C VAL A 633 -29.26 -26.55 12.78
N ASP A 634 -29.82 -25.85 13.77
CA ASP A 634 -31.18 -25.31 13.66
C ASP A 634 -31.28 -24.16 12.66
N ASN A 635 -30.32 -23.23 12.66
CA ASN A 635 -30.28 -22.14 11.68
C ASN A 635 -30.16 -22.67 10.24
N THR A 636 -29.35 -23.71 10.04
CA THR A 636 -29.16 -24.34 8.73
C THR A 636 -30.39 -25.14 8.28
N ARG A 637 -31.11 -25.78 9.20
CA ARG A 637 -32.34 -26.54 8.90
C ARG A 637 -33.57 -25.65 8.68
N LYS A 638 -33.75 -24.61 9.50
CA LYS A 638 -34.95 -23.75 9.48
C LYS A 638 -34.81 -22.52 8.57
N LYS A 639 -33.64 -22.28 7.95
CA LYS A 639 -33.33 -21.09 7.12
C LYS A 639 -33.65 -19.75 7.83
N LEU A 640 -33.53 -19.70 9.16
CA LEU A 640 -33.81 -18.50 9.94
C LEU A 640 -32.58 -17.58 10.01
N LYS A 641 -32.82 -16.26 10.13
CA LYS A 641 -31.77 -15.28 10.44
C LYS A 641 -31.11 -15.64 11.79
N PRO A 642 -29.81 -15.35 11.98
CA PRO A 642 -29.12 -15.69 13.22
C PRO A 642 -29.85 -15.10 14.43
N SER A 643 -30.22 -15.98 15.38
CA SER A 643 -30.65 -15.59 16.72
C SER A 643 -29.54 -14.77 17.41
N SER A 644 -29.91 -13.95 18.40
CA SER A 644 -29.05 -12.92 19.05
C SER A 644 -27.61 -13.38 19.32
N GLU A 645 -26.67 -12.44 19.40
CA GLU A 645 -25.25 -12.73 19.72
C GLU A 645 -25.05 -13.47 21.06
N VAL A 646 -26.06 -13.48 21.92
CA VAL A 646 -26.04 -14.14 23.23
C VAL A 646 -26.77 -15.50 23.20
N LEU A 647 -26.21 -16.49 23.88
CA LEU A 647 -26.85 -17.79 24.13
C LEU A 647 -27.90 -17.67 25.23
N ASP A 648 -29.13 -18.04 24.91
CA ASP A 648 -30.24 -18.05 25.85
C ASP A 648 -30.10 -19.19 26.88
N ASN A 649 -30.72 -19.03 28.04
CA ASN A 649 -30.73 -20.04 29.10
C ASN A 649 -31.54 -21.28 28.71
N LEU A 650 -32.56 -21.15 27.85
CA LEU A 650 -33.33 -22.30 27.37
C LEU A 650 -32.48 -23.19 26.44
N GLU A 651 -31.71 -22.60 25.53
CA GLU A 651 -30.81 -23.34 24.64
C GLU A 651 -29.69 -24.06 25.41
N LYS A 652 -29.17 -23.45 26.48
CA LYS A 652 -28.19 -24.09 27.36
C LYS A 652 -28.80 -25.30 28.08
N LYS A 653 -30.05 -25.20 28.53
CA LYS A 653 -30.79 -26.30 29.16
C LYS A 653 -31.02 -27.45 28.17
N GLU A 654 -31.42 -27.13 26.93
CA GLU A 654 -31.59 -28.14 25.88
C GLU A 654 -30.26 -28.86 25.55
N ALA A 655 -29.17 -28.12 25.41
CA ALA A 655 -27.85 -28.69 25.20
C ALA A 655 -27.41 -29.57 26.39
N GLU A 656 -27.69 -29.14 27.62
CA GLU A 656 -27.44 -29.95 28.82
C GLU A 656 -28.24 -31.27 28.80
N ASN A 657 -29.52 -31.22 28.43
CA ASN A 657 -30.38 -32.41 28.32
C ASN A 657 -29.92 -33.39 27.23
N VAL A 658 -29.43 -32.89 26.09
CA VAL A 658 -28.81 -33.72 25.05
C VAL A 658 -27.60 -34.47 25.61
N LEU A 659 -26.72 -33.80 26.37
CA LEU A 659 -25.57 -34.45 27.00
C LEU A 659 -26.00 -35.54 27.98
N TRP A 660 -27.00 -35.29 28.83
CA TRP A 660 -27.46 -36.30 29.79
C TRP A 660 -28.06 -37.52 29.11
N ARG A 661 -28.83 -37.34 28.03
CA ARG A 661 -29.31 -38.48 27.22
C ARG A 661 -28.16 -39.29 26.61
N MET A 662 -27.10 -38.62 26.13
CA MET A 662 -25.92 -39.31 25.60
C MET A 662 -25.20 -40.12 26.69
N VAL A 663 -24.98 -39.51 27.87
CA VAL A 663 -24.35 -40.17 29.02
C VAL A 663 -25.16 -41.39 29.46
N GLN A 664 -26.49 -41.25 29.51
CA GLN A 664 -27.38 -42.32 29.94
C GLN A 664 -27.47 -43.43 28.90
N ARG A 665 -27.56 -43.11 27.61
CA ARG A 665 -27.56 -44.12 26.54
C ARG A 665 -26.28 -44.97 26.53
N LYS A 666 -25.12 -44.36 26.83
CA LYS A 666 -23.84 -45.08 26.93
C LYS A 666 -23.66 -45.80 28.27
N GLY A 667 -24.11 -45.19 29.37
CA GLY A 667 -23.93 -45.71 30.73
C GLY A 667 -24.97 -46.76 31.15
N PHE A 668 -26.15 -46.74 30.53
CA PHE A 668 -27.31 -47.56 30.86
C PHE A 668 -27.94 -48.05 29.55
N SER A 669 -27.50 -49.22 29.05
CA SER A 669 -28.13 -49.86 27.89
C SER A 669 -29.54 -50.37 28.25
N GLU A 670 -30.44 -50.43 27.28
CA GLU A 670 -31.86 -50.82 27.45
C GLU A 670 -32.08 -52.26 27.98
N LYS A 671 -31.01 -53.05 28.17
CA LYS A 671 -31.05 -54.45 28.63
C LYS A 671 -30.35 -54.71 29.98
N ASN A 672 -30.26 -53.73 30.87
CA ASN A 672 -29.64 -53.94 32.19
C ASN A 672 -30.68 -54.06 33.32
N ASP A 673 -31.05 -55.30 33.64
CA ASP A 673 -31.72 -55.77 34.87
C ASP A 673 -30.89 -55.54 36.17
N SER A 674 -29.96 -54.59 36.17
CA SER A 674 -28.94 -54.43 37.23
C SER A 674 -29.05 -53.14 38.05
N ILE A 675 -30.03 -52.27 37.77
CA ILE A 675 -30.24 -51.05 38.54
C ILE A 675 -31.27 -51.34 39.65
N LYS A 676 -30.80 -51.64 40.87
CA LYS A 676 -31.64 -51.77 42.09
C LYS A 676 -32.17 -50.40 42.59
N LEU A 677 -32.55 -49.50 41.69
CA LEU A 677 -33.12 -48.19 41.99
C LEU A 677 -34.43 -48.04 41.22
N PHE A 678 -35.45 -47.48 41.86
CA PHE A 678 -36.69 -47.11 41.18
C PHE A 678 -36.41 -45.91 40.29
N VAL A 679 -36.47 -46.09 38.98
CA VAL A 679 -36.20 -45.05 37.98
C VAL A 679 -37.46 -44.74 37.16
N ILE A 680 -37.57 -43.48 36.74
CA ILE A 680 -38.59 -43.01 35.80
C ILE A 680 -37.89 -42.30 34.64
N LYS A 681 -38.53 -42.23 33.47
CA LYS A 681 -38.06 -41.42 32.35
C LYS A 681 -38.97 -40.20 32.26
N ASP A 682 -38.39 -39.00 32.25
CA ASP A 682 -39.16 -37.76 32.12
C ASP A 682 -39.58 -37.48 30.67
N ASP A 683 -40.37 -36.42 30.49
CA ASP A 683 -40.88 -35.97 29.18
C ASP A 683 -39.77 -35.56 28.20
N GLU A 684 -38.58 -35.23 28.72
CA GLU A 684 -37.39 -34.89 27.93
C GLU A 684 -36.55 -36.13 27.57
N GLY A 685 -36.97 -37.32 28.03
CA GLY A 685 -36.35 -38.61 27.75
C GLY A 685 -35.13 -38.92 28.63
N ILE A 686 -34.97 -38.23 29.76
CA ILE A 686 -33.88 -38.40 30.73
C ILE A 686 -34.33 -39.36 31.85
N ILE A 687 -33.47 -40.30 32.21
CA ILE A 687 -33.68 -41.23 33.32
C ILE A 687 -33.43 -40.52 34.66
N ARG A 688 -34.43 -40.52 35.54
CA ARG A 688 -34.40 -39.92 36.88
C ARG A 688 -34.69 -40.97 37.95
N VAL A 689 -34.17 -40.77 39.15
CA VAL A 689 -34.41 -41.68 40.28
C VAL A 689 -35.62 -41.21 41.08
N LYS A 690 -36.57 -42.11 41.32
CA LYS A 690 -37.72 -41.86 42.20
C LYS A 690 -37.25 -41.99 43.65
N THR A 691 -37.17 -40.87 44.37
CA THR A 691 -36.76 -40.84 45.80
C THR A 691 -37.95 -41.17 46.71
N GLN A 692 -37.74 -41.26 48.03
CA GLN A 692 -38.86 -41.45 48.99
C GLN A 692 -39.59 -40.14 49.35
N ILE A 693 -39.06 -38.99 48.91
CA ILE A 693 -39.59 -37.65 49.18
C ILE A 693 -40.37 -37.10 47.99
N ILE A 694 -41.07 -37.98 47.26
CA ILE A 694 -41.83 -37.60 46.05
C ILE A 694 -42.90 -36.57 46.37
N GLU A 695 -43.55 -36.62 47.51
CA GLU A 695 -44.62 -35.68 47.90
C GLU A 695 -44.09 -34.43 48.63
N GLY A 696 -42.76 -34.25 48.72
CA GLY A 696 -42.15 -33.09 49.39
C GLY A 696 -42.28 -31.80 48.59
N ASP A 697 -42.31 -30.66 49.30
CA ASP A 697 -42.32 -29.31 48.72
C ASP A 697 -40.90 -28.86 48.33
N ASP A 698 -40.32 -29.56 47.35
CA ASP A 698 -38.96 -29.36 46.86
C ASP A 698 -38.90 -29.30 45.33
N THR A 699 -37.77 -28.85 44.78
CA THR A 699 -37.55 -28.80 43.33
C THR A 699 -37.67 -30.18 42.68
N LEU A 700 -38.12 -30.21 41.41
CA LEU A 700 -38.27 -31.46 40.65
C LEU A 700 -36.95 -32.22 40.53
N ASP A 701 -35.83 -31.51 40.33
CA ASP A 701 -34.48 -32.10 40.29
C ASP A 701 -34.05 -32.71 41.63
N PHE A 702 -34.57 -32.22 42.77
CA PHE A 702 -34.29 -32.77 44.10
C PHE A 702 -35.12 -34.02 44.40
N ARG A 703 -36.42 -33.98 44.05
CA ARG A 703 -37.38 -35.09 44.22
C ARG A 703 -37.09 -36.22 43.24
N PHE A 704 -36.67 -35.88 42.02
CA PHE A 704 -36.37 -36.78 40.91
C PHE A 704 -35.01 -36.46 40.28
N PRO A 705 -33.89 -36.74 40.98
CA PRO A 705 -32.55 -36.41 40.49
C PRO A 705 -32.15 -37.24 39.27
N ILE A 706 -31.41 -36.61 38.37
CA ILE A 706 -30.94 -37.20 37.11
C ILE A 706 -29.94 -38.32 37.40
N LEU A 707 -30.21 -39.53 36.89
CA LEU A 707 -29.34 -40.69 37.11
C LEU A 707 -28.08 -40.59 36.24
N LEU A 708 -26.90 -40.66 36.85
CA LEU A 708 -25.61 -40.61 36.15
C LEU A 708 -24.70 -41.80 36.53
N PRO A 709 -23.95 -42.36 35.56
CA PRO A 709 -23.00 -43.44 35.81
C PRO A 709 -21.77 -42.94 36.56
N ALA A 710 -21.19 -43.81 37.40
CA ALA A 710 -20.02 -43.51 38.22
C ALA A 710 -18.76 -43.20 37.38
N LYS A 711 -18.59 -43.93 36.27
CA LYS A 711 -17.43 -43.90 35.39
C LYS A 711 -17.81 -43.31 34.03
N HIS A 712 -17.82 -41.98 33.95
CA HIS A 712 -17.99 -41.26 32.70
C HIS A 712 -17.25 -39.92 32.76
N HIS A 713 -16.68 -39.48 31.63
CA HIS A 713 -15.91 -38.24 31.56
C HIS A 713 -16.73 -37.02 31.97
N LEU A 714 -17.97 -36.91 31.47
CA LEU A 714 -18.88 -35.82 31.83
C LEU A 714 -19.26 -35.81 33.31
N THR A 715 -19.50 -36.98 33.93
CA THR A 715 -19.72 -37.09 35.38
C THR A 715 -18.49 -36.59 36.16
N THR A 716 -17.29 -36.91 35.69
CA THR A 716 -16.02 -36.45 36.31
C THR A 716 -15.87 -34.93 36.19
N CYS A 717 -16.18 -34.35 35.03
CA CYS A 717 -16.16 -32.90 34.82
C CYS A 717 -17.20 -32.17 35.69
N LEU A 718 -18.40 -32.73 35.84
CA LEU A 718 -19.46 -32.21 36.70
C LEU A 718 -19.01 -32.16 38.17
N ILE A 719 -18.48 -33.28 38.68
CA ILE A 719 -17.95 -33.36 40.05
C ILE A 719 -16.82 -32.34 40.25
N ARG A 720 -15.89 -32.24 39.28
CA ARG A 720 -14.77 -31.30 39.34
C ARG A 720 -15.26 -29.85 39.37
N GLN A 721 -16.23 -29.49 38.55
CA GLN A 721 -16.81 -28.15 38.56
C GLN A 721 -17.46 -27.85 39.92
N CYS A 722 -18.27 -28.77 40.46
CA CYS A 722 -18.87 -28.60 41.79
C CYS A 722 -17.81 -28.39 42.89
N HIS A 723 -16.72 -29.17 42.85
CA HIS A 723 -15.59 -29.00 43.78
C HIS A 723 -14.91 -27.63 43.67
N LEU A 724 -14.66 -27.14 42.44
CA LEU A 724 -13.99 -25.85 42.22
C LEU A 724 -14.89 -24.66 42.56
N THR A 725 -16.16 -24.68 42.17
CA THR A 725 -17.11 -23.58 42.45
C THR A 725 -17.42 -23.44 43.94
N ASN A 726 -17.35 -24.52 44.70
CA ASN A 726 -17.50 -24.50 46.16
C ASN A 726 -16.15 -24.41 46.89
N CYS A 727 -15.18 -23.66 46.33
CA CYS A 727 -13.89 -23.36 46.97
C CYS A 727 -13.14 -24.58 47.50
N HIS A 728 -13.03 -25.63 46.68
CA HIS A 728 -12.36 -26.89 47.04
C HIS A 728 -13.02 -27.67 48.19
N ALA A 729 -14.34 -27.56 48.33
CA ALA A 729 -15.12 -28.28 49.33
C ALA A 729 -14.84 -29.79 49.39
N GLY A 730 -14.95 -30.36 50.59
CA GLY A 730 -14.74 -31.77 50.86
C GLY A 730 -15.83 -32.68 50.29
N VAL A 731 -15.58 -34.00 50.37
CA VAL A 731 -16.41 -35.04 49.74
C VAL A 731 -17.88 -35.00 50.18
N GLN A 732 -18.14 -34.72 51.46
CA GLN A 732 -19.50 -34.70 52.01
C GLN A 732 -20.32 -33.53 51.46
N ILE A 733 -19.74 -32.34 51.41
CA ILE A 733 -20.39 -31.12 50.90
C ILE A 733 -20.68 -31.28 49.40
N ILE A 734 -19.71 -31.76 48.62
CA ILE A 734 -19.92 -32.03 47.20
C ILE A 734 -21.01 -33.08 46.99
N ALA A 735 -21.05 -34.12 47.82
CA ALA A 735 -22.09 -35.14 47.71
C ALA A 735 -23.49 -34.57 47.98
N ALA A 736 -23.63 -33.70 48.99
CA ALA A 736 -24.90 -33.00 49.26
C ALA A 736 -25.30 -32.07 48.10
N LYS A 737 -24.36 -31.26 47.59
CA LYS A 737 -24.62 -30.33 46.48
C LYS A 737 -24.96 -31.01 45.16
N LEU A 738 -24.24 -32.09 44.81
CA LEU A 738 -24.59 -32.85 43.61
C LEU A 738 -25.93 -33.57 43.78
N ARG A 739 -26.27 -33.98 45.01
CA ARG A 739 -27.54 -34.65 45.30
C ARG A 739 -28.75 -33.75 45.10
N GLU A 740 -28.57 -32.43 45.12
CA GLU A 740 -29.66 -31.51 44.85
C GLU A 740 -30.27 -31.68 43.44
N ARG A 741 -29.49 -32.23 42.48
CA ARG A 741 -29.94 -32.40 41.10
C ARG A 741 -29.59 -33.74 40.44
N TYR A 742 -28.59 -34.46 40.94
CA TYR A 742 -28.04 -35.66 40.29
C TYR A 742 -27.92 -36.85 41.25
N TRP A 743 -28.29 -38.02 40.76
CA TRP A 743 -28.05 -39.31 41.41
C TRP A 743 -26.88 -40.01 40.72
N ILE A 744 -25.67 -39.81 41.22
CA ILE A 744 -24.47 -40.47 40.69
C ILE A 744 -24.29 -41.83 41.35
N ILE A 745 -24.23 -42.91 40.56
CA ILE A 745 -23.96 -44.25 41.10
C ILE A 745 -22.58 -44.24 41.79
N ALA A 746 -22.52 -44.78 43.01
CA ALA A 746 -21.30 -44.77 43.83
C ALA A 746 -20.69 -43.36 44.00
N ALA A 747 -21.51 -42.31 44.11
CA ALA A 747 -21.12 -40.90 44.17
C ALA A 747 -19.89 -40.63 45.06
N LYS A 748 -19.90 -41.11 46.31
CA LYS A 748 -18.78 -40.90 47.27
C LYS A 748 -17.44 -41.40 46.72
N ARG A 749 -17.42 -42.49 45.96
CA ARG A 749 -16.19 -43.05 45.36
C ARG A 749 -15.70 -42.17 44.21
N SER A 750 -16.59 -41.77 43.30
CA SER A 750 -16.25 -40.88 42.19
C SER A 750 -15.80 -39.49 42.68
N ILE A 751 -16.47 -38.94 43.69
CA ILE A 751 -16.11 -37.65 44.30
C ILE A 751 -14.73 -37.73 44.96
N ARG A 752 -14.45 -38.77 45.78
CA ARG A 752 -13.12 -38.97 46.35
C ARG A 752 -12.02 -39.03 45.30
N SER A 753 -12.27 -39.72 44.18
CA SER A 753 -11.31 -39.81 43.08
C SER A 753 -11.00 -38.43 42.48
N VAL A 754 -12.03 -37.60 42.26
CA VAL A 754 -11.84 -36.26 41.71
C VAL A 754 -11.10 -35.33 42.68
N VAL A 755 -11.51 -35.32 43.95
CA VAL A 755 -10.88 -34.49 45.00
C VAL A 755 -9.42 -34.90 45.21
N LYS A 756 -9.14 -36.20 45.32
CA LYS A 756 -7.76 -36.71 45.47
C LYS A 756 -6.86 -36.29 44.29
N ASN A 757 -7.41 -36.16 43.10
CA ASN A 757 -6.67 -35.76 41.90
C ASN A 757 -6.62 -34.24 41.68
N CYS A 758 -7.20 -33.44 42.57
CA CYS A 758 -7.11 -32.00 42.53
C CYS A 758 -5.73 -31.52 43.01
N MET A 759 -5.00 -30.82 42.13
CA MET A 759 -3.63 -30.37 42.45
C MET A 759 -3.58 -29.39 43.62
N VAL A 760 -4.61 -28.55 43.78
CA VAL A 760 -4.71 -27.60 44.89
C VAL A 760 -4.87 -28.35 46.21
N CYS A 761 -5.82 -29.28 46.29
CA CYS A 761 -6.00 -30.12 47.48
C CYS A 761 -4.76 -30.97 47.77
N LYS A 762 -4.11 -31.54 46.74
CA LYS A 762 -2.84 -32.27 46.92
C LYS A 762 -1.74 -31.40 47.52
N ARG A 763 -1.65 -30.12 47.13
CA ARG A 763 -0.67 -29.18 47.70
C ARG A 763 -0.99 -28.83 49.15
N PHE A 764 -2.26 -28.63 49.49
CA PHE A 764 -2.68 -28.38 50.87
C PHE A 764 -2.56 -29.61 51.79
N GLU A 765 -2.74 -30.81 51.25
CA GLU A 765 -2.52 -32.08 51.98
C GLU A 765 -1.05 -32.52 52.02
N ALA A 766 -0.17 -31.88 51.24
CA ALA A 766 1.25 -32.22 51.21
C ALA A 766 1.89 -31.85 52.56
N LYS A 767 2.44 -32.85 53.26
CA LYS A 767 3.24 -32.62 54.46
C LYS A 767 4.60 -32.03 54.05
N SER A 768 5.03 -30.97 54.74
CA SER A 768 6.39 -30.42 54.57
C SER A 768 7.45 -31.50 54.84
N LEU A 769 8.56 -31.46 54.09
CA LEU A 769 9.74 -32.25 54.45
C LEU A 769 10.22 -31.81 55.85
N ALA A 770 10.28 -32.76 56.79
CA ALA A 770 10.87 -32.50 58.09
C ALA A 770 12.39 -32.42 57.93
N ALA A 771 12.94 -31.21 58.00
CA ALA A 771 14.37 -31.01 58.22
C ALA A 771 14.68 -31.15 59.72
N PRO A 772 15.86 -31.66 60.11
CA PRO A 772 16.28 -31.62 61.51
C PRO A 772 16.31 -30.17 62.01
N PRO A 773 15.84 -29.89 63.24
CA PRO A 773 15.73 -28.52 63.74
C PRO A 773 17.11 -27.87 63.81
N ILE A 774 17.26 -26.73 63.15
CA ILE A 774 18.45 -25.88 63.27
C ILE A 774 18.34 -25.11 64.59
N HIS A 775 19.47 -24.93 65.29
CA HIS A 775 19.51 -24.13 66.51
C HIS A 775 18.96 -22.72 66.24
N LEU A 776 18.03 -22.28 67.11
CA LEU A 776 17.49 -20.93 67.01
C LEU A 776 18.62 -19.92 67.27
N PRO A 777 18.74 -18.85 66.46
CA PRO A 777 19.71 -17.79 66.74
C PRO A 777 19.42 -17.14 68.10
N LEU A 778 20.48 -16.67 68.78
CA LEU A 778 20.41 -16.04 70.11
C LEU A 778 19.34 -14.94 70.19
N ASP A 779 19.16 -14.21 69.09
CA ASP A 779 18.19 -13.14 68.91
C ASP A 779 16.71 -13.60 68.98
N ARG A 780 16.45 -14.91 69.04
CA ARG A 780 15.10 -15.50 69.20
C ARG A 780 14.87 -16.19 70.54
N ILE A 781 15.92 -16.33 71.36
CA ILE A 781 15.89 -17.09 72.63
C ILE A 781 16.36 -16.27 73.83
N SER A 782 16.93 -15.08 73.61
CA SER A 782 17.25 -14.14 74.68
C SER A 782 15.97 -13.54 75.28
N GLU A 783 15.94 -13.39 76.60
CA GLU A 783 14.91 -12.60 77.28
C GLU A 783 15.12 -11.13 76.92
N SER A 784 14.29 -10.62 76.00
CA SER A 784 14.30 -9.24 75.55
C SER A 784 12.93 -8.62 75.80
N ALA A 785 12.82 -7.29 75.81
CA ALA A 785 11.53 -6.63 75.79
C ALA A 785 10.80 -6.88 74.45
N VAL A 786 9.48 -6.70 74.45
CA VAL A 786 8.65 -6.85 73.23
C VAL A 786 9.11 -5.82 72.18
N PHE A 787 9.37 -6.30 70.95
CA PHE A 787 9.93 -5.53 69.82
C PHE A 787 11.37 -4.99 70.00
N GLU A 788 12.11 -5.43 71.02
CA GLU A 788 13.54 -5.07 71.15
C GLU A 788 14.36 -5.64 69.98
N ILE A 789 14.10 -6.89 69.62
CA ILE A 789 14.63 -7.51 68.40
C ILE A 789 13.49 -7.64 67.41
N THR A 790 13.48 -6.74 66.41
CA THR A 790 12.40 -6.63 65.43
C THR A 790 12.87 -6.96 64.02
N GLY A 791 12.18 -7.91 63.38
CA GLY A 791 12.28 -8.16 61.95
C GLY A 791 11.31 -7.25 61.20
N ILE A 792 11.80 -6.56 60.18
CA ILE A 792 11.04 -5.60 59.37
C ILE A 792 10.92 -6.16 57.96
N ASP A 793 9.71 -6.16 57.42
CA ASP A 793 9.45 -6.52 56.03
C ASP A 793 8.41 -5.56 55.41
N LEU A 794 8.32 -5.54 54.08
CA LEU A 794 7.43 -4.66 53.34
C LEU A 794 6.47 -5.46 52.47
N CYS A 795 5.18 -5.33 52.74
CA CYS A 795 4.11 -5.94 51.97
C CYS A 795 3.46 -4.88 51.05
N GLY A 796 3.60 -5.03 49.73
CA GLY A 796 3.00 -4.12 48.75
C GLY A 796 3.60 -4.23 47.34
N PRO A 797 3.25 -3.32 46.41
CA PRO A 797 2.36 -2.17 46.59
C PRO A 797 0.86 -2.53 46.55
N LEU A 798 0.10 -1.88 47.42
CA LEU A 798 -1.36 -1.76 47.36
C LEU A 798 -1.73 -0.45 46.67
N PHE A 799 -2.87 -0.43 45.97
CA PHE A 799 -3.33 0.74 45.22
C PHE A 799 -4.59 1.32 45.87
N ILE A 800 -4.47 2.53 46.44
CA ILE A 800 -5.57 3.25 47.09
C ILE A 800 -6.15 4.28 46.11
N LYS A 801 -7.48 4.46 46.10
CA LYS A 801 -8.14 5.46 45.24
C LYS A 801 -7.94 6.87 45.82
N PRO A 802 -7.54 7.90 45.03
CA PRO A 802 -7.45 7.93 43.56
C PRO A 802 -6.01 7.77 43.05
N LYS A 803 -5.51 6.52 43.00
CA LYS A 803 -4.24 6.07 42.39
C LYS A 803 -2.94 6.46 43.13
N ALA A 804 -2.96 6.50 44.46
CA ALA A 804 -1.73 6.49 45.25
C ALA A 804 -1.28 5.03 45.52
N LYS A 805 0.04 4.81 45.51
CA LYS A 805 0.61 3.52 45.97
C LYS A 805 0.75 3.60 47.48
N ALA A 806 0.55 2.48 48.16
CA ALA A 806 0.82 2.34 49.57
C ALA A 806 1.47 0.98 49.83
N TRP A 807 2.30 0.90 50.85
CA TRP A 807 2.91 -0.32 51.33
C TRP A 807 2.56 -0.49 52.80
N ILE A 808 2.57 -1.73 53.27
CA ILE A 808 2.43 -2.04 54.69
C ILE A 808 3.81 -2.46 55.17
N VAL A 809 4.37 -1.71 56.11
CA VAL A 809 5.55 -2.14 56.85
C VAL A 809 5.08 -3.11 57.94
N LEU A 810 5.61 -4.32 57.88
CA LEU A 810 5.38 -5.39 58.82
C LEU A 810 6.54 -5.43 59.81
N PHE A 811 6.26 -5.11 61.08
CA PHE A 811 7.18 -5.30 62.19
C PHE A 811 6.82 -6.57 62.93
N THR A 812 7.79 -7.47 63.10
CA THR A 812 7.61 -8.72 63.84
C THR A 812 8.64 -8.83 64.95
N CYS A 813 8.19 -9.03 66.18
CA CYS A 813 9.11 -9.30 67.29
C CYS A 813 9.70 -10.71 67.14
N ALA A 814 11.02 -10.84 67.10
CA ALA A 814 11.70 -12.11 66.83
C ALA A 814 11.48 -13.14 67.96
N VAL A 815 11.36 -12.68 69.20
CA VAL A 815 11.22 -13.50 70.42
C VAL A 815 9.76 -13.90 70.66
N TYR A 816 8.85 -12.92 70.79
CA TYR A 816 7.44 -13.20 71.13
C TYR A 816 6.51 -13.39 69.93
N ARG A 817 7.00 -13.17 68.71
CA ARG A 817 6.21 -13.20 67.47
C ARG A 817 5.01 -12.26 67.44
N ALA A 818 5.03 -11.21 68.27
CA ALA A 818 4.09 -10.11 68.18
C ALA A 818 4.24 -9.40 66.82
N ILE A 819 3.12 -8.97 66.25
CA ILE A 819 3.07 -8.34 64.92
C ILE A 819 2.50 -6.94 65.07
N HIS A 820 3.17 -5.96 64.46
CA HIS A 820 2.68 -4.60 64.29
C HIS A 820 2.71 -4.22 62.81
N LEU A 821 1.66 -3.55 62.34
CA LEU A 821 1.48 -3.19 60.94
C LEU A 821 1.31 -1.69 60.82
N GLU A 822 2.13 -1.07 59.98
CA GLU A 822 2.04 0.35 59.67
C GLU A 822 1.86 0.57 58.16
N VAL A 823 0.99 1.50 57.79
CA VAL A 823 0.77 1.85 56.38
C VAL A 823 1.67 3.01 56.02
N VAL A 824 2.45 2.85 54.95
CA VAL A 824 3.32 3.88 54.38
C VAL A 824 2.82 4.18 52.97
N THR A 825 2.35 5.40 52.74
CA THR A 825 1.82 5.86 51.44
C THR A 825 2.86 6.59 50.63
#